data_AF-Q1QLV5-F1
#
_entry.id   AF-Q1QLV5-F1
#
_cell.length_a   1.000
_cell.length_b   1.000
_cell.length_c   1.000
_cell.angle_alpha   90.00
_cell.angle_beta   90.00
_cell.angle_gamma   90.00
#
_symmetry.space_group_name_H-M   'P 1'
#
loop_
_entity.id
_entity.type
_entity.pdbx_description
1 polymer ?
#
loop_
_entity_poly.entity_id
_entity_poly.type
_entity_poly.pdbx_seq_one_letter_code
_entity_poly.pdbx_strand_id
1 'polypeptide(L)'
;MWSLSIQRNDHEHATLHEALSNLFQPLLDATDFGRLTGEIDDNLADAAWVEKLPTPAFAPIAAEFVGIVDQHVGPIEDLRYTWRLLRDNLHACHVYLTPQQIYVRPLIPPTWTHTPFTAARQRIYMSATLGEGGDLERLTGRQNITRLPVPPGWDRQGIGRRFFIFPEMTLDSDETDELRQTLMQRVPRSVFLVPNDRTKDEVVREARSLGITTFDATAIEESKAGFVTATGAAAVFANRYDGIDFPGDECRLLFLDGLPRTTNPQERFFVAKMGANALLQGRIQTRVVQAVGRCTRSLQDYSAVVVTGSELTDYLNSPARLSFLHPELQAELDFGARQSTSVSIADLVENFDIFLRNDAAWEAVNRQILAKRDTATQATPSGVGQLQAVVTAEINYQRNLWQKHYEGAVENAGQVLAALTDPSLQGYRALWNYLAGAAAAYGEGAGVGGMSARARIHFAAARDAAGAIRWLASLARYRAELPTVSTENHALQGQIERLETMLLKLGTKHEARFAQREKTILDGLNSADTTQFEIAHKDLGEMLGFDAGHHESDASPDPWWTSGKYCLVFEDHSGADPKSSLGADKARQTTGHPKWMKANTTITHVTEHTEILSVLVTPVKRAEAGAFPHLSDVALWPLADFRVWAREALNVVRQLRRTMGDECNLAWRAEAQAAFEEKGYDAAGLIRSLAGSNAAKGLKK
;
A
#
# COMPACT_ATOMS: atom_id res chain seq x y z
N MET A 1 9.37 9.94 19.82
CA MET A 1 9.30 11.14 20.67
C MET A 1 8.32 12.18 20.14
N TRP A 2 8.41 12.66 18.89
CA TRP A 2 7.45 13.63 18.33
C TRP A 2 6.41 12.99 17.42
N SER A 3 5.81 11.87 17.84
CA SER A 3 4.81 11.17 17.04
C SER A 3 3.79 10.54 17.95
N LEU A 4 2.61 11.13 18.01
CA LEU A 4 1.48 10.60 18.78
C LEU A 4 0.79 9.53 17.94
N SER A 5 0.66 8.33 18.47
CA SER A 5 0.18 7.14 17.76
C SER A 5 -0.94 6.52 18.57
N ILE A 6 -2.18 6.93 18.28
CA ILE A 6 -3.37 6.49 19.02
C ILE A 6 -3.89 5.25 18.30
N GLN A 7 -3.66 4.07 18.89
CA GLN A 7 -3.97 2.78 18.27
C GLN A 7 -5.43 2.39 18.49
N ARG A 8 -6.09 1.84 17.48
CA ARG A 8 -7.48 1.35 17.56
C ARG A 8 -7.58 0.12 18.48
N ASN A 9 -6.64 -0.81 18.32
CA ASN A 9 -6.70 -2.13 18.96
C ASN A 9 -6.01 -2.16 20.34
N ASP A 10 -5.51 -1.03 20.82
CA ASP A 10 -4.96 -0.91 22.18
C ASP A 10 -6.08 -0.51 23.15
N HIS A 11 -6.30 -1.34 24.17
CA HIS A 11 -7.36 -1.14 25.14
C HIS A 11 -7.22 0.20 25.90
N GLU A 12 -6.00 0.67 26.15
CA GLU A 12 -5.79 1.97 26.80
C GLU A 12 -6.12 3.15 25.87
N HIS A 13 -6.03 2.94 24.56
CA HIS A 13 -6.27 3.96 23.54
C HIS A 13 -7.71 3.99 23.02
N ALA A 14 -8.45 2.89 23.12
CA ALA A 14 -9.73 2.67 22.46
C ALA A 14 -10.72 3.84 22.62
N THR A 15 -10.94 4.32 23.85
CA THR A 15 -11.87 5.43 24.11
C THR A 15 -11.40 6.75 23.50
N LEU A 16 -10.10 7.04 23.54
CA LEU A 16 -9.54 8.24 22.89
C LEU A 16 -9.65 8.13 21.37
N HIS A 17 -9.37 6.96 20.82
CA HIS A 17 -9.48 6.69 19.40
C HIS A 17 -10.91 6.93 18.91
N GLU A 18 -11.91 6.36 19.58
CA GLU A 18 -13.33 6.53 19.25
C GLU A 18 -13.78 7.99 19.33
N ALA A 19 -13.42 8.70 20.40
CA ALA A 19 -13.77 10.12 20.57
C ALA A 19 -13.21 10.99 19.43
N LEU A 20 -11.97 10.72 18.99
CA LEU A 20 -11.36 11.42 17.86
C LEU A 20 -11.94 11.00 16.51
N SER A 21 -12.28 9.72 16.32
CA SER A 21 -12.98 9.26 15.11
C SER A 21 -14.30 10.02 14.95
N ASN A 22 -15.08 10.17 16.02
CA ASN A 22 -16.33 10.94 16.01
C ASN A 22 -16.11 12.43 15.67
N LEU A 23 -15.03 13.04 16.17
CA LEU A 23 -14.64 14.40 15.79
C LEU A 23 -14.34 14.51 14.28
N PHE A 24 -13.76 13.46 13.69
CA PHE A 24 -13.38 13.45 12.27
C PHE A 24 -14.50 13.01 11.33
N GLN A 25 -15.57 12.39 11.82
CA GLN A 25 -16.69 11.89 11.01
C GLN A 25 -17.21 12.92 9.99
N PRO A 26 -17.41 14.22 10.30
CA PRO A 26 -17.90 15.19 9.32
C PRO A 26 -16.90 15.52 8.20
N LEU A 27 -15.63 15.12 8.35
CA LEU A 27 -14.53 15.39 7.41
C LEU A 27 -14.19 14.18 6.53
N LEU A 28 -14.81 13.02 6.79
CA LEU A 28 -14.60 11.77 6.09
C LEU A 28 -15.87 11.35 5.34
N ASP A 29 -15.75 10.55 4.28
CA ASP A 29 -16.93 9.82 3.81
C ASP A 29 -17.17 8.56 4.63
N ALA A 30 -18.31 7.91 4.39
CA ALA A 30 -18.69 6.70 5.09
C ALA A 30 -17.66 5.57 4.94
N THR A 31 -17.00 5.46 3.78
CA THR A 31 -16.01 4.41 3.54
C THR A 31 -14.73 4.66 4.35
N ASP A 32 -14.18 5.87 4.28
CA ASP A 32 -13.00 6.26 5.04
C ASP A 32 -13.26 6.25 6.56
N PHE A 33 -14.48 6.63 6.98
CA PHE A 33 -14.90 6.54 8.37
C PHE A 33 -15.02 5.09 8.84
N GLY A 34 -15.69 4.23 8.06
CA GLY A 34 -15.82 2.80 8.37
C GLY A 34 -14.48 2.08 8.44
N ARG A 35 -13.51 2.45 7.60
CA ARG A 35 -12.12 1.96 7.69
C ARG A 35 -11.44 2.40 8.99
N LEU A 36 -11.58 3.68 9.37
CA LEU A 36 -10.99 4.21 10.59
C LEU A 36 -11.58 3.55 11.84
N THR A 37 -12.90 3.32 11.89
CA THR A 37 -13.58 2.67 13.02
C THR A 37 -13.43 1.15 13.03
N GLY A 38 -13.10 0.54 11.89
CA GLY A 38 -13.02 -0.91 11.73
C GLY A 38 -14.34 -1.58 11.38
N GLU A 39 -15.36 -0.80 11.04
CA GLU A 39 -16.59 -1.32 10.42
C GLU A 39 -16.31 -1.89 9.01
N ILE A 40 -15.27 -1.40 8.34
CA ILE A 40 -14.79 -1.89 7.05
C ILE A 40 -13.35 -2.40 7.22
N ASP A 41 -13.16 -3.72 7.29
CA ASP A 41 -11.86 -4.37 7.46
C ASP A 41 -11.80 -5.73 6.71
N ASP A 42 -12.45 -5.79 5.54
CA ASP A 42 -12.75 -7.07 4.89
C ASP A 42 -11.64 -7.56 3.96
N ASN A 43 -10.76 -6.67 3.48
CA ASN A 43 -9.76 -7.01 2.49
C ASN A 43 -8.40 -6.29 2.69
N LEU A 44 -7.40 -6.79 1.96
CA LEU A 44 -6.02 -6.26 2.00
C LEU A 44 -5.91 -4.80 1.51
N ALA A 45 -6.82 -4.34 0.63
CA ALA A 45 -6.80 -2.96 0.15
C ALA A 45 -7.23 -2.00 1.25
N ASP A 46 -8.22 -2.38 2.07
CA ASP A 46 -8.64 -1.60 3.23
C ASP A 46 -7.53 -1.56 4.29
N ALA A 47 -6.85 -2.68 4.55
CA ALA A 47 -5.68 -2.70 5.44
C ALA A 47 -4.55 -1.74 5.01
N ALA A 48 -4.39 -1.53 3.71
CA ALA A 48 -3.40 -0.62 3.12
C ALA A 48 -3.85 0.86 3.08
N TRP A 49 -5.12 1.15 3.37
CA TRP A 49 -5.67 2.50 3.30
C TRP A 49 -4.90 3.49 4.18
N VAL A 50 -4.63 4.67 3.64
CA VAL A 50 -4.05 5.78 4.40
C VAL A 50 -4.58 7.08 3.86
N GLU A 51 -4.91 8.00 4.77
CA GLU A 51 -5.32 9.34 4.41
C GLU A 51 -4.64 10.37 5.31
N LYS A 52 -4.54 11.60 4.83
CA LYS A 52 -4.11 12.76 5.61
C LYS A 52 -5.28 13.70 5.79
N LEU A 53 -5.56 14.10 7.04
CA LEU A 53 -6.53 15.15 7.28
C LEU A 53 -5.99 16.49 6.75
N PRO A 54 -6.73 17.20 5.88
CA PRO A 54 -6.24 18.45 5.30
C PRO A 54 -6.05 19.50 6.39
N THR A 55 -4.89 20.15 6.43
CA THR A 55 -4.57 21.21 7.39
C THR A 55 -5.64 22.31 7.45
N PRO A 56 -6.21 22.80 6.34
CA PRO A 56 -7.31 23.78 6.40
C PRO A 56 -8.62 23.22 7.00
N ALA A 57 -8.87 21.91 6.89
CA ALA A 57 -10.04 21.25 7.49
C ALA A 57 -9.81 20.92 8.97
N PHE A 58 -8.58 20.61 9.35
CA PHE A 58 -8.19 20.32 10.73
C PHE A 58 -8.06 21.57 11.60
N ALA A 59 -7.59 22.69 11.03
CA ALA A 59 -7.34 23.92 11.79
C ALA A 59 -8.55 24.43 12.61
N PRO A 60 -9.80 24.42 12.09
CA PRO A 60 -10.97 24.83 12.86
C PRO A 60 -11.29 23.93 14.06
N ILE A 61 -11.02 22.62 13.95
CA ILE A 61 -11.32 21.63 14.99
C ILE A 61 -10.12 21.33 15.91
N ALA A 62 -8.98 21.99 15.69
CA ALA A 62 -7.74 21.71 16.44
C ALA A 62 -7.87 21.96 17.95
N ALA A 63 -8.68 22.96 18.36
CA ALA A 63 -8.92 23.24 19.78
C ALA A 63 -9.76 22.15 20.46
N GLU A 64 -10.77 21.62 19.76
CA GLU A 64 -11.59 20.51 20.22
C GLU A 64 -10.77 19.21 20.30
N PHE A 65 -9.93 18.95 19.29
CA PHE A 65 -8.96 17.86 19.31
C PHE A 65 -8.07 17.93 20.57
N VAL A 66 -7.51 19.09 20.88
CA VAL A 66 -6.70 19.30 22.11
C VAL A 66 -7.53 18.99 23.36
N GLY A 67 -8.77 19.48 23.42
CA GLY A 67 -9.69 19.23 24.53
C GLY A 67 -9.94 17.73 24.76
N ILE A 68 -10.21 16.97 23.69
CA ILE A 68 -10.43 15.52 23.76
C ILE A 68 -9.17 14.81 24.28
N VAL A 69 -8.00 15.08 23.67
CA VAL A 69 -6.75 14.42 24.08
C VAL A 69 -6.38 14.76 25.52
N ASP A 70 -6.53 16.01 25.96
CA ASP A 70 -6.24 16.43 27.33
C ASP A 70 -7.06 15.64 28.37
N GLN A 71 -8.31 15.26 28.06
CA GLN A 71 -9.15 14.46 28.97
C GLN A 71 -8.73 12.99 29.06
N HIS A 72 -8.17 12.41 28.00
CA HIS A 72 -7.95 10.97 27.90
C HIS A 72 -6.49 10.55 28.09
N VAL A 73 -5.52 11.43 27.77
CA VAL A 73 -4.10 11.05 27.71
C VAL A 73 -3.42 10.93 29.07
N GLY A 74 -4.04 11.45 30.14
CA GLY A 74 -3.51 11.40 31.50
C GLY A 74 -3.10 10.01 31.99
N PRO A 75 -4.00 8.99 31.92
CA PRO A 75 -3.69 7.61 32.29
C PRO A 75 -2.79 6.85 31.29
N ILE A 76 -2.69 7.31 30.05
CA ILE A 76 -2.01 6.59 28.96
C ILE A 76 -0.52 6.96 28.93
N GLU A 77 0.35 6.10 29.46
CA GLU A 77 1.75 6.46 29.74
C GLU A 77 2.58 6.81 28.50
N ASP A 78 2.46 6.02 27.43
CA ASP A 78 3.22 6.13 26.19
C ASP A 78 2.82 7.37 25.35
N LEU A 79 1.54 7.77 25.40
CA LEU A 79 1.04 8.97 24.73
C LEU A 79 1.34 10.26 25.51
N ARG A 80 1.29 10.21 26.85
CA ARG A 80 1.37 11.39 27.72
C ARG A 80 2.62 12.24 27.47
N TYR A 81 3.79 11.61 27.34
CA TYR A 81 5.04 12.36 27.14
C TYR A 81 5.08 13.01 25.76
N THR A 82 4.66 12.27 24.73
CA THR A 82 4.62 12.77 23.36
C THR A 82 3.62 13.92 23.23
N TRP A 83 2.45 13.80 23.84
CA TRP A 83 1.43 14.85 23.81
C TRP A 83 1.93 16.16 24.42
N ARG A 84 2.64 16.11 25.56
CA ARG A 84 3.24 17.31 26.17
C ARG A 84 4.17 18.07 25.23
N LEU A 85 4.85 17.39 24.31
CA LEU A 85 5.74 18.02 23.34
C LEU A 85 4.99 18.64 22.15
N LEU A 86 3.84 18.10 21.79
CA LEU A 86 3.09 18.47 20.59
C LEU A 86 1.94 19.45 20.86
N ARG A 87 1.34 19.40 22.06
CA ARG A 87 0.11 20.09 22.45
C ARG A 87 0.04 21.54 21.98
N ASP A 88 1.06 22.33 22.30
CA ASP A 88 1.06 23.78 22.02
C ASP A 88 1.47 24.11 20.56
N ASN A 89 1.91 23.10 19.79
CA ASN A 89 2.44 23.25 18.44
C ASN A 89 1.70 22.38 17.41
N LEU A 90 0.43 22.07 17.67
CA LEU A 90 -0.39 21.21 16.81
C LEU A 90 -0.58 21.79 15.39
N HIS A 91 -0.55 23.11 15.24
CA HIS A 91 -0.56 23.83 13.94
C HIS A 91 0.64 23.48 13.03
N ALA A 92 1.76 23.04 13.63
CA ALA A 92 2.95 22.60 12.92
C ALA A 92 3.03 21.07 12.75
N CYS A 93 1.93 20.38 13.07
CA CYS A 93 1.77 18.94 12.95
C CYS A 93 0.79 18.58 11.83
N HIS A 94 0.80 17.31 11.46
CA HIS A 94 -0.03 16.70 10.44
C HIS A 94 -0.70 15.47 11.03
N VAL A 95 -1.97 15.26 10.69
CA VAL A 95 -2.78 14.12 11.12
C VAL A 95 -2.91 13.16 9.94
N TYR A 96 -2.57 11.90 10.18
CA TYR A 96 -2.69 10.79 9.25
C TYR A 96 -3.60 9.73 9.86
N LEU A 97 -4.42 9.11 9.03
CA LEU A 97 -5.43 8.14 9.41
C LEU A 97 -5.12 6.80 8.73
N THR A 98 -5.24 5.73 9.48
CA THR A 98 -5.17 4.35 9.01
C THR A 98 -6.25 3.51 9.69
N PRO A 99 -6.54 2.29 9.22
CA PRO A 99 -7.48 1.43 9.95
C PRO A 99 -6.99 1.06 11.35
N GLN A 100 -5.67 1.13 11.58
CA GLN A 100 -5.05 0.72 12.84
C GLN A 100 -4.86 1.87 13.82
N GLN A 101 -4.73 3.13 13.35
CA GLN A 101 -4.36 4.24 14.23
C GLN A 101 -4.66 5.63 13.66
N ILE A 102 -4.81 6.58 14.58
CA ILE A 102 -4.71 8.03 14.34
C ILE A 102 -3.29 8.46 14.68
N TYR A 103 -2.58 9.05 13.71
CA TYR A 103 -1.17 9.37 13.82
C TYR A 103 -0.89 10.86 13.62
N VAL A 104 -0.32 11.51 14.63
CA VAL A 104 -0.06 12.96 14.64
C VAL A 104 1.42 13.26 14.82
N ARG A 105 2.02 13.99 13.88
CA ARG A 105 3.43 14.39 13.95
C ARG A 105 3.76 15.63 13.12
N PRO A 106 4.85 16.37 13.44
CA PRO A 106 5.43 17.32 12.51
C PRO A 106 6.04 16.63 11.29
N LEU A 107 6.24 17.38 10.19
CA LEU A 107 6.90 16.86 8.99
C LEU A 107 8.32 16.39 9.34
N ILE A 108 9.09 17.27 9.96
CA ILE A 108 10.46 17.01 10.46
C ILE A 108 10.45 17.11 11.99
N PRO A 109 11.11 16.18 12.72
CA PRO A 109 11.21 16.26 14.17
C PRO A 109 11.86 17.58 14.63
N PRO A 110 11.21 18.35 15.53
CA PRO A 110 11.69 19.65 16.00
C PRO A 110 12.76 19.47 17.08
N THR A 111 13.81 18.73 16.77
CA THR A 111 14.88 18.38 17.73
C THR A 111 15.58 19.60 18.34
N TRP A 112 15.46 20.78 17.70
CA TRP A 112 15.95 22.07 18.21
C TRP A 112 15.23 22.55 19.47
N THR A 113 14.07 21.97 19.78
CA THR A 113 13.32 22.24 21.01
C THR A 113 13.77 21.37 22.19
N HIS A 114 14.55 20.32 21.94
CA HIS A 114 14.99 19.39 22.97
C HIS A 114 16.42 19.73 23.43
N THR A 115 16.53 20.38 24.60
CA THR A 115 17.80 20.90 25.13
C THR A 115 18.89 19.83 25.25
N PRO A 116 18.67 18.62 25.81
CA PRO A 116 19.71 17.59 25.88
C PRO A 116 20.29 17.24 24.51
N PHE A 117 19.43 17.12 23.50
CA PHE A 117 19.88 16.85 22.14
C PHE A 117 20.54 18.06 21.49
N THR A 118 20.07 19.29 21.72
CA THR A 118 20.58 20.52 21.08
C THR A 118 21.88 21.04 21.72
N ALA A 119 22.05 20.88 23.02
CA ALA A 119 23.23 21.31 23.77
C ALA A 119 24.43 20.37 23.62
N ALA A 120 24.25 19.19 23.02
CA ALA A 120 25.35 18.25 22.77
C ALA A 120 26.45 18.89 21.90
N ARG A 121 27.70 18.88 22.42
CA ARG A 121 28.88 19.43 21.73
C ARG A 121 29.18 18.71 20.42
N GLN A 122 28.98 17.39 20.40
CA GLN A 122 29.25 16.53 19.26
C GLN A 122 28.17 15.46 19.16
N ARG A 123 27.76 15.14 17.93
CA ARG A 123 26.82 14.05 17.61
C ARG A 123 27.49 13.18 16.56
N ILE A 124 27.60 11.89 16.83
CA ILE A 124 28.17 10.92 15.91
C ILE A 124 27.03 10.03 15.44
N TYR A 125 26.77 10.05 14.14
CA TYR A 125 25.76 9.21 13.50
C TYR A 125 26.48 8.07 12.79
N MET A 126 26.13 6.82 13.13
CA MET A 126 26.71 5.62 12.53
C MET A 126 25.58 4.79 11.93
N SER A 127 25.72 4.43 10.65
CA SER A 127 24.81 3.52 9.95
C SER A 127 25.63 2.74 8.92
N ALA A 128 25.23 1.50 8.66
CA ALA A 128 25.78 0.70 7.58
C ALA A 128 25.44 1.28 6.19
N THR A 129 24.36 2.04 6.11
CA THR A 129 23.89 2.70 4.89
C THR A 129 23.40 4.10 5.27
N LEU A 130 24.20 5.11 4.96
CA LEU A 130 23.80 6.52 5.12
C LEU A 130 23.25 6.98 3.77
N GLY A 131 21.92 7.19 3.69
CA GLY A 131 21.27 7.68 2.48
C GLY A 131 21.87 9.01 2.01
N GLU A 132 22.00 9.16 0.69
CA GLU A 132 22.60 10.34 0.05
C GLU A 132 21.61 11.48 -0.20
N GLY A 133 20.31 11.23 0.01
CA GLY A 133 19.24 12.16 -0.34
C GLY A 133 18.81 13.12 0.76
N GLY A 134 19.56 13.27 1.85
CA GLY A 134 19.19 14.11 3.00
C GLY A 134 18.37 13.40 4.09
N ASP A 135 18.32 12.06 4.06
CA ASP A 135 17.53 11.25 5.00
C ASP A 135 17.88 11.49 6.46
N LEU A 136 19.17 11.58 6.76
CA LEU A 136 19.68 11.77 8.11
C LEU A 136 19.33 13.17 8.64
N GLU A 137 19.43 14.19 7.79
CA GLU A 137 19.03 15.55 8.08
C GLU A 137 17.52 15.63 8.38
N ARG A 138 16.67 14.99 7.56
CA ARG A 138 15.21 14.90 7.80
C ARG A 138 14.89 14.13 9.08
N LEU A 139 15.63 13.07 9.40
CA LEU A 139 15.42 12.27 10.61
C LEU A 139 15.79 13.06 11.88
N THR A 140 16.86 13.85 11.80
CA THR A 140 17.46 14.51 12.98
C THR A 140 17.08 15.99 13.10
N GLY A 141 16.50 16.60 12.08
CA GLY A 141 16.23 18.04 12.01
C GLY A 141 17.52 18.89 12.02
N ARG A 142 18.65 18.33 11.60
CA ARG A 142 19.97 19.01 11.56
C ARG A 142 20.33 19.35 10.11
N GLN A 143 20.80 20.58 9.90
CA GLN A 143 21.05 21.11 8.54
C GLN A 143 22.45 20.76 8.02
N ASN A 144 23.45 20.70 8.92
CA ASN A 144 24.85 20.51 8.56
C ASN A 144 25.36 19.23 9.21
N ILE A 145 25.50 18.17 8.41
CA ILE A 145 26.11 16.90 8.85
C ILE A 145 27.33 16.62 7.98
N THR A 146 28.51 16.62 8.62
CA THR A 146 29.76 16.24 7.96
C THR A 146 29.79 14.73 7.77
N ARG A 147 29.87 14.28 6.51
CA ARG A 147 29.96 12.86 6.14
C ARG A 147 31.43 12.46 5.97
N LEU A 148 31.79 11.30 6.49
CA LEU A 148 33.10 10.69 6.28
C LEU A 148 33.01 9.72 5.10
N PRO A 149 33.87 9.84 4.06
CA PRO A 149 33.82 8.95 2.92
C PRO A 149 34.31 7.55 3.28
N VAL A 150 33.79 6.55 2.56
CA VAL A 150 34.31 5.18 2.64
C VAL A 150 35.71 5.15 2.00
N PRO A 151 36.71 4.48 2.62
CA PRO A 151 38.03 4.34 2.03
C PRO A 151 37.98 3.67 0.64
N PRO A 152 38.82 4.10 -0.33
CA PRO A 152 38.87 3.49 -1.66
C PRO A 152 39.13 1.97 -1.59
N GLY A 153 38.37 1.17 -2.36
CA GLY A 153 38.51 -0.29 -2.43
C GLY A 153 37.57 -1.08 -1.51
N TRP A 154 36.88 -0.41 -0.57
CA TRP A 154 35.84 -1.02 0.28
C TRP A 154 34.44 -0.92 -0.33
N ASP A 155 34.32 -0.32 -1.51
CA ASP A 155 33.10 -0.04 -2.27
C ASP A 155 32.67 -1.20 -3.20
N ARG A 156 33.46 -2.28 -3.25
CA ARG A 156 33.22 -3.42 -4.17
C ARG A 156 33.02 -4.77 -3.50
N GLN A 157 33.45 -4.94 -2.25
CA GLN A 157 33.35 -6.20 -1.53
C GLN A 157 32.27 -6.14 -0.45
N GLY A 158 31.27 -7.01 -0.58
CA GLY A 158 30.23 -7.18 0.43
C GLY A 158 30.70 -7.98 1.66
N ILE A 159 29.89 -7.99 2.71
CA ILE A 159 30.11 -8.83 3.89
C ILE A 159 29.41 -10.17 3.66
N GLY A 160 30.18 -11.26 3.69
CA GLY A 160 29.68 -12.63 3.52
C GLY A 160 29.15 -12.93 2.12
N ARG A 161 28.54 -14.12 1.96
CA ARG A 161 27.93 -14.59 0.70
C ARG A 161 26.46 -14.96 0.90
N ARG A 162 25.59 -14.46 0.02
CA ARG A 162 24.17 -14.82 0.02
C ARG A 162 23.77 -15.59 -1.22
N PHE A 163 22.92 -16.59 -1.04
CA PHE A 163 22.24 -17.27 -2.14
C PHE A 163 20.74 -16.95 -2.09
N PHE A 164 20.25 -16.21 -3.08
CA PHE A 164 18.84 -15.83 -3.17
C PHE A 164 18.02 -16.89 -3.92
N ILE A 165 16.86 -17.23 -3.37
CA ILE A 165 15.87 -18.13 -3.97
C ILE A 165 14.57 -17.35 -4.11
N PHE A 166 13.97 -17.33 -5.30
CA PHE A 166 12.71 -16.66 -5.63
C PHE A 166 11.66 -17.68 -6.10
N PRO A 167 11.02 -18.43 -5.18
CA PRO A 167 10.12 -19.54 -5.52
C PRO A 167 9.01 -19.11 -6.49
N GLU A 168 8.43 -17.94 -6.24
CA GLU A 168 7.28 -17.38 -6.96
C GLU A 168 7.55 -17.01 -8.43
N MET A 169 8.80 -17.07 -8.89
CA MET A 169 9.14 -16.91 -10.31
C MET A 169 8.78 -18.14 -11.15
N THR A 170 8.64 -19.32 -10.52
CA THR A 170 8.31 -20.57 -11.21
C THR A 170 7.19 -21.36 -10.55
N LEU A 171 7.13 -21.35 -9.21
CA LEU A 171 6.21 -22.16 -8.42
C LEU A 171 4.88 -21.45 -8.18
N ASP A 172 3.81 -22.22 -8.09
CA ASP A 172 2.52 -21.73 -7.57
C ASP A 172 2.52 -21.60 -6.03
N SER A 173 1.36 -21.26 -5.46
CA SER A 173 1.25 -21.02 -4.01
C SER A 173 1.48 -22.28 -3.19
N ASP A 174 0.92 -23.41 -3.61
CA ASP A 174 0.99 -24.67 -2.86
C ASP A 174 2.41 -25.24 -2.96
N GLU A 175 3.01 -25.16 -4.15
CA GLU A 175 4.41 -25.53 -4.38
C GLU A 175 5.40 -24.64 -3.60
N THR A 176 5.10 -23.34 -3.47
CA THR A 176 5.92 -22.40 -2.68
C THR A 176 5.89 -22.77 -1.19
N ASP A 177 4.72 -23.14 -0.68
CA ASP A 177 4.56 -23.63 0.68
C ASP A 177 5.30 -24.96 0.90
N GLU A 178 5.18 -25.91 -0.04
CA GLU A 178 5.93 -27.17 0.00
C GLU A 178 7.45 -26.94 0.06
N LEU A 179 7.97 -26.06 -0.79
CA LEU A 179 9.40 -25.72 -0.79
C LEU A 179 9.81 -25.12 0.55
N ARG A 180 9.03 -24.17 1.08
CA ARG A 180 9.32 -23.51 2.36
C ARG A 180 9.40 -24.52 3.51
N GLN A 181 8.41 -25.42 3.63
CA GLN A 181 8.40 -26.48 4.64
C GLN A 181 9.61 -27.41 4.49
N THR A 182 9.94 -27.78 3.25
CA THR A 182 11.10 -28.60 2.95
C THR A 182 12.40 -27.94 3.41
N LEU A 183 12.61 -26.66 3.07
CA LEU A 183 13.83 -25.93 3.42
C LEU A 183 13.95 -25.70 4.94
N MET A 184 12.85 -25.45 5.65
CA MET A 184 12.84 -25.32 7.12
C MET A 184 13.37 -26.58 7.81
N GLN A 185 13.06 -27.77 7.29
CA GLN A 185 13.50 -29.05 7.85
C GLN A 185 14.94 -29.41 7.49
N ARG A 186 15.53 -28.76 6.47
CA ARG A 186 16.92 -28.99 6.03
C ARG A 186 17.96 -28.29 6.88
N VAL A 187 17.55 -27.30 7.70
CA VAL A 187 18.45 -26.53 8.57
C VAL A 187 18.07 -26.67 10.04
N PRO A 188 19.02 -26.55 10.98
CA PRO A 188 18.69 -26.58 12.40
C PRO A 188 17.84 -25.37 12.81
N ARG A 189 18.02 -24.23 12.14
CA ARG A 189 17.45 -22.93 12.52
C ARG A 189 17.13 -22.10 11.29
N SER A 190 15.98 -21.41 11.34
CA SER A 190 15.55 -20.46 10.31
C SER A 190 15.05 -19.16 10.95
N VAL A 191 15.12 -18.07 10.18
CA VAL A 191 14.61 -16.75 10.58
C VAL A 191 13.59 -16.29 9.55
N PHE A 192 12.47 -15.74 10.01
CA PHE A 192 11.39 -15.19 9.19
C PHE A 192 11.22 -13.70 9.47
N LEU A 193 11.20 -12.90 8.41
CA LEU A 193 10.82 -11.50 8.44
C LEU A 193 9.54 -11.34 7.63
N VAL A 194 8.45 -11.02 8.33
CA VAL A 194 7.09 -10.97 7.77
C VAL A 194 6.48 -9.58 7.92
N PRO A 195 5.50 -9.21 7.07
CA PRO A 195 5.05 -7.82 6.98
C PRO A 195 4.06 -7.41 8.09
N ASN A 196 3.46 -8.35 8.82
CA ASN A 196 2.49 -8.04 9.87
C ASN A 196 2.29 -9.23 10.83
N ASP A 197 1.60 -8.99 11.94
CA ASP A 197 1.34 -10.01 12.97
C ASP A 197 0.43 -11.14 12.48
N ARG A 198 -0.51 -10.87 11.57
CA ARG A 198 -1.37 -11.92 10.98
C ARG A 198 -0.53 -12.98 10.24
N THR A 199 0.39 -12.53 9.38
CA THR A 199 1.31 -13.41 8.65
C THR A 199 2.29 -14.10 9.61
N LYS A 200 2.74 -13.41 10.67
CA LYS A 200 3.55 -14.04 11.73
C LYS A 200 2.81 -15.22 12.36
N ASP A 201 1.53 -15.06 12.70
CA ASP A 201 0.74 -16.11 13.34
C ASP A 201 0.45 -17.29 12.41
N GLU A 202 0.32 -17.04 11.09
CA GLU A 202 0.26 -18.08 10.06
C GLU A 202 1.55 -18.90 10.02
N VAL A 203 2.71 -18.24 9.88
CA VAL A 203 4.03 -18.89 9.87
C VAL A 203 4.30 -19.65 11.16
N VAL A 204 3.92 -19.09 12.31
CA VAL A 204 4.08 -19.75 13.62
C VAL A 204 3.25 -21.03 13.71
N ARG A 205 2.00 -21.01 13.22
CA ARG A 205 1.15 -22.22 13.21
C ARG A 205 1.74 -23.31 12.35
N GLU A 206 2.24 -22.96 11.18
CA GLU A 206 2.89 -23.91 10.28
C GLU A 206 4.20 -24.46 10.83
N ALA A 207 5.09 -23.62 11.35
CA ALA A 207 6.33 -24.10 11.96
C ALA A 207 6.02 -25.12 13.08
N ARG A 208 5.02 -24.82 13.92
CA ARG A 208 4.59 -25.74 14.99
C ARG A 208 3.98 -27.04 14.47
N SER A 209 3.26 -27.03 13.34
CA SER A 209 2.73 -28.27 12.74
C SER A 209 3.84 -29.19 12.23
N LEU A 210 4.99 -28.63 11.87
CA LEU A 210 6.21 -29.37 11.50
C LEU A 210 7.06 -29.81 12.71
N GLY A 211 6.63 -29.52 13.94
CA GLY A 211 7.39 -29.79 15.16
C GLY A 211 8.55 -28.82 15.42
N ILE A 212 8.56 -27.66 14.75
CA ILE A 212 9.59 -26.63 14.89
C ILE A 212 9.23 -25.68 16.04
N THR A 213 10.18 -25.44 16.94
CA THR A 213 10.01 -24.52 18.07
C THR A 213 10.09 -23.08 17.59
N THR A 214 9.12 -22.24 17.96
CA THR A 214 9.06 -20.85 17.51
C THR A 214 9.50 -19.85 18.58
N PHE A 215 10.24 -18.83 18.16
CA PHE A 215 10.69 -17.71 18.99
C PHE A 215 10.23 -16.39 18.37
N ASP A 216 9.79 -15.45 19.20
CA ASP A 216 9.43 -14.10 18.76
C ASP A 216 10.47 -13.05 19.15
N ALA A 217 10.20 -11.78 18.85
CA ALA A 217 11.11 -10.68 19.16
C ALA A 217 11.43 -10.59 20.65
N THR A 218 10.40 -10.70 21.52
CA THR A 218 10.55 -10.57 22.97
C THR A 218 11.45 -11.67 23.52
N ALA A 219 11.22 -12.93 23.12
CA ALA A 219 12.04 -14.06 23.56
C ALA A 219 13.52 -13.90 23.14
N ILE A 220 13.77 -13.40 21.93
CA ILE A 220 15.13 -13.21 21.41
C ILE A 220 15.84 -12.00 22.06
N GLU A 221 15.11 -10.95 22.40
CA GLU A 221 15.62 -9.78 23.13
C GLU A 221 15.97 -10.11 24.59
N GLU A 222 15.16 -10.94 25.24
CA GLU A 222 15.46 -11.46 26.58
C GLU A 222 16.71 -12.35 26.56
N SER A 223 16.78 -13.31 25.63
CA SER A 223 17.97 -14.15 25.42
C SER A 223 17.95 -14.91 24.10
N LYS A 224 19.04 -14.81 23.34
CA LYS A 224 19.27 -15.65 22.14
C LYS A 224 19.58 -17.12 22.44
N ALA A 225 19.96 -17.45 23.67
CA ALA A 225 20.51 -18.77 23.98
C ALA A 225 19.55 -19.91 23.62
N GLY A 226 18.25 -19.75 23.93
CA GLY A 226 17.23 -20.76 23.64
C GLY A 226 17.13 -21.08 22.15
N PHE A 227 17.23 -20.06 21.28
CA PHE A 227 17.23 -20.23 19.83
C PHE A 227 18.54 -20.85 19.34
N VAL A 228 19.68 -20.36 19.82
CA VAL A 228 21.01 -20.78 19.33
C VAL A 228 21.35 -22.23 19.72
N THR A 229 20.80 -22.76 20.81
CA THR A 229 21.04 -24.15 21.22
C THR A 229 20.03 -25.15 20.65
N ALA A 230 18.91 -24.68 20.10
CA ALA A 230 17.85 -25.56 19.62
C ALA A 230 18.15 -26.13 18.22
N THR A 231 17.67 -27.34 17.98
CA THR A 231 17.56 -27.95 16.65
C THR A 231 16.09 -28.03 16.26
N GLY A 232 15.74 -27.57 15.06
CA GLY A 232 14.35 -27.41 14.65
C GLY A 232 13.73 -26.17 15.29
N ALA A 233 14.36 -25.00 15.10
CA ALA A 233 13.84 -23.74 15.60
C ALA A 233 13.61 -22.69 14.50
N ALA A 234 12.59 -21.85 14.68
CA ALA A 234 12.27 -20.73 13.79
C ALA A 234 12.06 -19.46 14.61
N ALA A 235 12.79 -18.39 14.30
CA ALA A 235 12.53 -17.07 14.86
C ALA A 235 11.66 -16.27 13.87
N VAL A 236 10.51 -15.77 14.31
CA VAL A 236 9.52 -15.11 13.43
C VAL A 236 9.27 -13.68 13.90
N PHE A 237 9.59 -12.70 13.05
CA PHE A 237 9.50 -11.28 13.37
C PHE A 237 8.55 -10.55 12.43
N ALA A 238 7.48 -9.96 12.97
CA ALA A 238 6.61 -9.04 12.26
C ALA A 238 7.14 -7.61 12.30
N ASN A 239 7.12 -6.89 11.18
CA ASN A 239 7.44 -5.45 11.09
C ASN A 239 8.79 -5.02 11.68
N ARG A 240 9.70 -5.98 11.94
CA ARG A 240 11.01 -5.76 12.53
C ARG A 240 12.10 -6.24 11.59
N TYR A 241 12.35 -5.42 10.57
CA TYR A 241 13.44 -5.65 9.63
C TYR A 241 14.82 -5.24 10.22
N ASP A 242 14.85 -4.53 11.37
CA ASP A 242 16.09 -4.07 12.04
C ASP A 242 16.28 -4.60 13.48
N GLY A 243 17.55 -4.72 13.94
CA GLY A 243 17.89 -4.83 15.37
C GLY A 243 18.42 -6.17 15.91
N ILE A 244 18.38 -7.28 15.17
CA ILE A 244 18.82 -8.60 15.66
C ILE A 244 19.58 -9.40 14.59
N ASP A 245 20.82 -9.78 14.89
CA ASP A 245 21.71 -10.51 13.99
C ASP A 245 21.88 -11.99 14.33
N PHE A 246 22.15 -12.81 13.31
CA PHE A 246 22.36 -14.24 13.46
C PHE A 246 23.63 -14.68 12.71
N PRO A 247 24.83 -14.33 13.21
CA PRO A 247 26.09 -14.62 12.54
C PRO A 247 26.46 -16.11 12.51
N GLY A 248 27.32 -16.49 11.57
CA GLY A 248 27.90 -17.82 11.49
C GLY A 248 26.85 -18.93 11.44
N ASP A 249 26.96 -19.91 12.35
CA ASP A 249 26.03 -21.04 12.40
C ASP A 249 24.74 -20.75 13.18
N GLU A 250 24.56 -19.54 13.74
CA GLU A 250 23.31 -19.18 14.42
C GLU A 250 22.09 -19.31 13.51
N CYS A 251 22.22 -18.90 12.25
CA CYS A 251 21.20 -19.11 11.22
C CYS A 251 21.80 -19.07 9.81
N ARG A 252 21.49 -20.08 8.98
CA ARG A 252 21.93 -20.17 7.58
C ARG A 252 20.79 -19.96 6.58
N LEU A 253 19.55 -19.77 7.04
CA LEU A 253 18.35 -19.64 6.20
C LEU A 253 17.46 -18.50 6.69
N LEU A 254 17.32 -17.49 5.84
CA LEU A 254 16.42 -16.36 6.04
C LEU A 254 15.24 -16.46 5.07
N PHE A 255 14.02 -16.40 5.58
CA PHE A 255 12.81 -16.15 4.81
C PHE A 255 12.44 -14.68 4.92
N LEU A 256 12.32 -14.02 3.77
CA LEU A 256 11.94 -12.62 3.66
C LEU A 256 10.63 -12.55 2.89
N ASP A 257 9.55 -12.26 3.61
CA ASP A 257 8.20 -12.22 3.05
C ASP A 257 7.68 -10.77 2.97
N GLY A 258 7.40 -10.33 1.75
CA GLY A 258 6.87 -9.00 1.47
C GLY A 258 7.88 -7.85 1.61
N LEU A 259 7.63 -6.76 0.89
CA LEU A 259 8.50 -5.59 0.89
C LEU A 259 8.26 -4.78 2.18
N PRO A 260 9.31 -4.33 2.90
CA PRO A 260 9.19 -3.46 4.07
C PRO A 260 8.74 -2.04 3.68
N ARG A 261 7.51 -1.90 3.14
CA ARG A 261 7.04 -0.69 2.48
C ARG A 261 6.92 0.51 3.41
N THR A 262 6.63 0.34 4.70
CA THR A 262 6.41 1.52 5.55
C THR A 262 6.48 1.29 7.06
N THR A 263 7.19 2.18 7.75
CA THR A 263 7.32 2.18 9.22
C THR A 263 6.33 3.12 9.90
N ASN A 264 5.73 4.07 9.17
CA ASN A 264 4.73 4.98 9.73
C ASN A 264 3.71 5.48 8.69
N PRO A 265 2.51 5.94 9.13
CA PRO A 265 1.46 6.43 8.23
C PRO A 265 1.85 7.62 7.33
N GLN A 266 2.77 8.50 7.76
CA GLN A 266 3.22 9.63 6.94
C GLN A 266 3.98 9.15 5.71
N GLU A 267 4.95 8.26 5.89
CA GLU A 267 5.71 7.66 4.78
C GLU A 267 4.76 6.95 3.81
N ARG A 268 3.73 6.28 4.35
CA ARG A 268 2.73 5.55 3.55
C ARG A 268 1.89 6.50 2.73
N PHE A 269 1.48 7.63 3.28
CA PHE A 269 0.78 8.67 2.54
C PHE A 269 1.67 9.26 1.42
N PHE A 270 2.95 9.49 1.68
CA PHE A 270 3.87 10.02 0.66
C PHE A 270 4.04 9.07 -0.53
N VAL A 271 4.11 7.77 -0.28
CA VAL A 271 4.20 6.77 -1.36
C VAL A 271 2.85 6.53 -2.03
N ALA A 272 1.83 6.15 -1.25
CA ALA A 272 0.57 5.66 -1.78
C ALA A 272 -0.34 6.77 -2.36
N LYS A 273 -0.25 8.00 -1.86
CA LYS A 273 -1.11 9.11 -2.28
C LYS A 273 -0.36 10.17 -3.06
N MET A 274 0.84 10.55 -2.61
CA MET A 274 1.62 11.59 -3.28
C MET A 274 2.52 11.04 -4.41
N GLY A 275 2.75 9.72 -4.52
CA GLY A 275 3.69 9.17 -5.51
C GLY A 275 5.14 9.64 -5.30
N ALA A 276 5.51 10.01 -4.08
CA ALA A 276 6.84 10.51 -3.73
C ALA A 276 7.84 9.37 -3.41
N ASN A 277 7.87 8.33 -4.25
CA ASN A 277 8.68 7.13 -4.03
C ASN A 277 10.19 7.44 -3.95
N ALA A 278 10.67 8.33 -4.82
CA ALA A 278 12.07 8.75 -4.85
C ALA A 278 12.58 9.31 -3.50
N LEU A 279 11.69 9.92 -2.70
CA LEU A 279 12.04 10.39 -1.34
C LEU A 279 12.38 9.24 -0.40
N LEU A 280 11.68 8.11 -0.50
CA LEU A 280 11.81 6.98 0.42
C LEU A 280 12.60 5.82 -0.18
N GLN A 281 12.93 5.87 -1.46
CA GLN A 281 13.66 4.82 -2.17
C GLN A 281 14.96 4.44 -1.44
N GLY A 282 15.77 5.42 -1.04
CA GLY A 282 17.02 5.17 -0.30
C GLY A 282 16.80 4.48 1.06
N ARG A 283 15.69 4.78 1.74
CA ARG A 283 15.31 4.12 3.01
C ARG A 283 14.81 2.71 2.79
N ILE A 284 13.95 2.49 1.81
CA ILE A 284 13.45 1.15 1.45
C ILE A 284 14.64 0.27 1.06
N GLN A 285 15.52 0.78 0.21
CA GLN A 285 16.74 0.09 -0.20
C GLN A 285 17.63 -0.25 1.01
N THR A 286 17.85 0.70 1.92
CA THR A 286 18.58 0.49 3.17
C THR A 286 17.98 -0.65 3.99
N ARG A 287 16.66 -0.64 4.22
CA ARG A 287 15.97 -1.68 5.00
C ARG A 287 16.08 -3.05 4.35
N VAL A 288 15.92 -3.13 3.03
CA VAL A 288 16.08 -4.39 2.29
C VAL A 288 17.50 -4.93 2.43
N VAL A 289 18.53 -4.08 2.25
CA VAL A 289 19.94 -4.45 2.42
C VAL A 289 20.23 -4.91 3.86
N GLN A 290 19.67 -4.21 4.86
CA GLN A 290 19.81 -4.58 6.27
C GLN A 290 19.13 -5.90 6.58
N ALA A 291 17.91 -6.12 6.07
CA ALA A 291 17.15 -7.35 6.25
C ALA A 291 17.91 -8.57 5.72
N VAL A 292 18.41 -8.51 4.48
CA VAL A 292 19.16 -9.62 3.86
C VAL A 292 20.56 -9.82 4.47
N GLY A 293 21.10 -8.80 5.15
CA GLY A 293 22.40 -8.84 5.81
C GLY A 293 22.41 -9.45 7.22
N ARG A 294 21.26 -9.82 7.77
CA ARG A 294 21.15 -10.29 9.17
C ARG A 294 21.91 -11.57 9.48
N CYS A 295 22.03 -12.46 8.50
CA CYS A 295 22.74 -13.73 8.63
C CYS A 295 24.18 -13.68 8.09
N THR A 296 24.67 -12.49 7.70
CA THR A 296 26.02 -12.30 7.12
C THR A 296 26.72 -11.10 7.77
N ARG A 297 27.55 -11.36 8.79
CA ARG A 297 28.25 -10.33 9.58
C ARG A 297 29.78 -10.42 9.48
N SER A 298 30.32 -11.53 9.00
CA SER A 298 31.74 -11.71 8.68
C SER A 298 31.96 -12.04 7.19
N LEU A 299 33.20 -11.91 6.71
CA LEU A 299 33.57 -12.33 5.34
C LEU A 299 33.44 -13.84 5.11
N GLN A 300 33.43 -14.64 6.18
CA GLN A 300 33.30 -16.10 6.13
C GLN A 300 31.84 -16.55 6.29
N ASP A 301 30.94 -15.65 6.64
CA ASP A 301 29.52 -15.98 6.81
C ASP A 301 28.87 -16.22 5.45
N TYR A 302 27.93 -17.16 5.43
CA TYR A 302 27.10 -17.41 4.26
C TYR A 302 25.69 -17.82 4.69
N SER A 303 24.68 -17.35 3.95
CA SER A 303 23.27 -17.65 4.23
C SER A 303 22.42 -17.69 2.96
N ALA A 304 21.43 -18.57 2.92
CA ALA A 304 20.42 -18.54 1.88
C ALA A 304 19.31 -17.57 2.28
N VAL A 305 18.73 -16.91 1.29
CA VAL A 305 17.62 -15.97 1.46
C VAL A 305 16.50 -16.39 0.51
N VAL A 306 15.41 -16.91 1.08
CA VAL A 306 14.19 -17.23 0.34
C VAL A 306 13.29 -16.01 0.37
N VAL A 307 12.94 -15.52 -0.81
CA VAL A 307 12.14 -14.30 -0.99
C VAL A 307 10.75 -14.67 -1.47
N THR A 308 9.73 -14.30 -0.70
CA THR A 308 8.31 -14.46 -1.04
C THR A 308 7.59 -13.12 -1.07
N GLY A 309 6.42 -13.09 -1.71
CA GLY A 309 5.66 -11.90 -2.05
C GLY A 309 6.06 -11.34 -3.42
N SER A 310 5.07 -11.21 -4.31
CA SER A 310 5.24 -10.68 -5.68
C SER A 310 5.90 -9.30 -5.68
N GLU A 311 5.47 -8.42 -4.79
CA GLU A 311 5.99 -7.05 -4.70
C GLU A 311 7.50 -6.99 -4.38
N LEU A 312 7.96 -7.83 -3.44
CA LEU A 312 9.36 -7.88 -3.05
C LEU A 312 10.20 -8.57 -4.12
N THR A 313 9.66 -9.64 -4.70
CA THR A 313 10.27 -10.36 -5.82
C THR A 313 10.47 -9.41 -7.01
N ASP A 314 9.45 -8.66 -7.40
CA ASP A 314 9.52 -7.67 -8.48
C ASP A 314 10.49 -6.53 -8.14
N TYR A 315 10.54 -6.09 -6.87
CA TYR A 315 11.48 -5.07 -6.40
C TYR A 315 12.94 -5.54 -6.53
N LEU A 316 13.24 -6.74 -6.03
CA LEU A 316 14.60 -7.31 -6.04
C LEU A 316 15.05 -7.78 -7.42
N ASN A 317 14.13 -7.98 -8.37
CA ASN A 317 14.43 -8.34 -9.75
C ASN A 317 14.33 -7.17 -10.73
N SER A 318 14.12 -5.94 -10.26
CA SER A 318 14.05 -4.74 -11.11
C SER A 318 15.43 -4.31 -11.59
N PRO A 319 15.74 -4.33 -12.91
CA PRO A 319 17.05 -3.92 -13.42
C PRO A 319 17.42 -2.48 -13.00
N ALA A 320 16.43 -1.58 -13.01
CA ALA A 320 16.62 -0.20 -12.57
C ALA A 320 17.02 -0.14 -11.09
N ARG A 321 16.31 -0.86 -10.20
CA ARG A 321 16.61 -0.83 -8.76
C ARG A 321 17.90 -1.55 -8.40
N LEU A 322 18.16 -2.67 -9.07
CA LEU A 322 19.40 -3.43 -8.92
C LEU A 322 20.61 -2.56 -9.20
N SER A 323 20.55 -1.70 -10.23
CA SER A 323 21.66 -0.79 -10.56
C SER A 323 22.08 0.12 -9.41
N PHE A 324 21.19 0.40 -8.44
CA PHE A 324 21.50 1.25 -7.28
C PHE A 324 22.13 0.48 -6.11
N LEU A 325 22.09 -0.85 -6.13
CA LEU A 325 22.65 -1.69 -5.07
C LEU A 325 24.17 -1.85 -5.23
N HIS A 326 24.83 -2.27 -4.16
CA HIS A 326 26.24 -2.59 -4.20
C HIS A 326 26.54 -3.73 -5.21
N PRO A 327 27.64 -3.68 -6.00
CA PRO A 327 27.92 -4.63 -7.07
C PRO A 327 27.86 -6.12 -6.66
N GLU A 328 28.31 -6.44 -5.44
CA GLU A 328 28.23 -7.81 -4.91
C GLU A 328 26.77 -8.29 -4.80
N LEU A 329 25.89 -7.46 -4.24
CA LEU A 329 24.47 -7.80 -4.07
C LEU A 329 23.75 -7.85 -5.43
N GLN A 330 24.14 -7.00 -6.39
CA GLN A 330 23.63 -7.10 -7.77
C GLN A 330 23.91 -8.47 -8.38
N ALA A 331 25.14 -8.97 -8.21
CA ALA A 331 25.55 -10.27 -8.75
C ALA A 331 24.85 -11.44 -8.03
N GLU A 332 24.69 -11.36 -6.71
CA GLU A 332 23.97 -12.36 -5.91
C GLU A 332 22.48 -12.46 -6.33
N LEU A 333 21.82 -11.32 -6.52
CA LEU A 333 20.42 -11.27 -6.95
C LEU A 333 20.24 -11.73 -8.40
N ASP A 334 21.09 -11.28 -9.32
CA ASP A 334 21.10 -11.75 -10.72
C ASP A 334 21.28 -13.27 -10.81
N PHE A 335 22.20 -13.82 -10.01
CA PHE A 335 22.42 -15.25 -9.94
C PHE A 335 21.20 -15.98 -9.38
N GLY A 336 20.67 -15.54 -8.23
CA GLY A 336 19.50 -16.14 -7.60
C GLY A 336 18.26 -16.15 -8.50
N ALA A 337 18.00 -15.04 -9.21
CA ALA A 337 16.91 -14.92 -10.17
C ALA A 337 17.02 -15.96 -11.29
N ARG A 338 18.22 -16.11 -11.87
CA ARG A 338 18.48 -17.11 -12.92
C ARG A 338 18.32 -18.54 -12.41
N GLN A 339 18.75 -18.83 -11.18
CA GLN A 339 18.59 -20.16 -10.58
C GLN A 339 17.17 -20.46 -10.11
N SER A 340 16.29 -19.45 -10.07
CA SER A 340 14.89 -19.59 -9.63
C SER A 340 13.89 -19.57 -10.79
N THR A 341 14.36 -19.41 -12.03
CA THR A 341 13.51 -19.30 -13.23
C THR A 341 13.44 -20.63 -13.97
N SER A 342 12.22 -21.12 -14.24
CA SER A 342 11.95 -22.36 -14.99
C SER A 342 12.60 -23.60 -14.37
N VAL A 343 12.57 -23.71 -13.04
CA VAL A 343 13.14 -24.80 -12.24
C VAL A 343 12.08 -25.50 -11.38
N SER A 344 12.31 -26.77 -11.05
CA SER A 344 11.44 -27.53 -10.14
C SER A 344 11.81 -27.32 -8.66
N ILE A 345 10.92 -27.74 -7.74
CA ILE A 345 11.22 -27.80 -6.30
C ILE A 345 12.50 -28.61 -6.04
N ALA A 346 12.67 -29.74 -6.73
CA ALA A 346 13.84 -30.61 -6.56
C ALA A 346 15.15 -29.90 -6.93
N ASP A 347 15.15 -29.12 -8.03
CA ASP A 347 16.32 -28.35 -8.46
C ASP A 347 16.67 -27.25 -7.44
N LEU A 348 15.66 -26.57 -6.89
CA LEU A 348 15.85 -25.55 -5.86
C LEU A 348 16.44 -26.13 -4.57
N VAL A 349 15.95 -27.30 -4.14
CA VAL A 349 16.47 -28.01 -2.98
C VAL A 349 17.90 -28.50 -3.22
N GLU A 350 18.22 -29.01 -4.41
CA GLU A 350 19.59 -29.42 -4.75
C GLU A 350 20.56 -28.23 -4.71
N ASN A 351 20.18 -27.10 -5.31
CA ASN A 351 20.98 -25.88 -5.29
C ASN A 351 21.20 -25.37 -3.86
N PHE A 352 20.18 -25.45 -3.02
CA PHE A 352 20.27 -25.11 -1.61
C PHE A 352 21.22 -26.04 -0.84
N ASP A 353 21.15 -27.35 -1.08
CA ASP A 353 22.07 -28.32 -0.47
C ASP A 353 23.53 -28.09 -0.90
N ILE A 354 23.77 -27.79 -2.19
CA ILE A 354 25.11 -27.43 -2.70
C ILE A 354 25.64 -26.19 -1.97
N PHE A 355 24.80 -25.16 -1.82
CA PHE A 355 25.15 -23.94 -1.10
C PHE A 355 25.50 -24.20 0.37
N LEU A 356 24.69 -25.01 1.08
CA LEU A 356 24.93 -25.31 2.49
C LEU A 356 26.22 -26.09 2.74
N ARG A 357 26.57 -27.04 1.85
CA ARG A 357 27.84 -27.77 1.91
C ARG A 357 29.04 -26.86 1.75
N ASN A 358 28.90 -25.77 0.99
CA ASN A 358 29.91 -24.74 0.76
C ASN A 358 31.28 -25.33 0.36
N ASP A 359 31.26 -26.36 -0.50
CA ASP A 359 32.43 -27.13 -0.93
C ASP A 359 32.95 -26.69 -2.31
N ALA A 360 33.79 -27.51 -2.95
CA ALA A 360 34.36 -27.22 -4.27
C ALA A 360 33.29 -27.00 -5.37
N ALA A 361 32.11 -27.62 -5.25
CA ALA A 361 31.00 -27.40 -6.18
C ALA A 361 30.46 -25.98 -6.04
N TRP A 362 30.27 -25.51 -4.81
CA TRP A 362 29.85 -24.12 -4.56
C TRP A 362 30.92 -23.12 -5.01
N GLU A 363 32.21 -23.40 -4.80
CA GLU A 363 33.27 -22.49 -5.26
C GLU A 363 33.30 -22.33 -6.79
N ALA A 364 32.92 -23.35 -7.55
CA ALA A 364 32.77 -23.22 -8.99
C ALA A 364 31.62 -22.27 -9.37
N VAL A 365 30.53 -22.27 -8.61
CA VAL A 365 29.40 -21.36 -8.76
C VAL A 365 29.77 -19.94 -8.32
N ASN A 366 30.42 -19.79 -7.18
CA ASN A 366 30.87 -18.52 -6.61
C ASN A 366 31.75 -17.71 -7.58
N ARG A 367 32.61 -18.38 -8.36
CA ARG A 367 33.40 -17.71 -9.42
C ARG A 367 32.54 -16.99 -10.46
N GLN A 368 31.35 -17.49 -10.79
CA GLN A 368 30.43 -16.84 -11.73
C GLN A 368 29.84 -15.56 -11.13
N ILE A 369 29.49 -15.59 -9.84
CA ILE A 369 29.00 -14.43 -9.09
C ILE A 369 30.08 -13.34 -9.06
N LEU A 370 31.33 -13.72 -8.74
CA LEU A 370 32.46 -12.79 -8.72
C LEU A 370 32.73 -12.16 -10.09
N ALA A 371 32.68 -12.94 -11.18
CA ALA A 371 32.87 -12.41 -12.53
C ALA A 371 31.79 -11.38 -12.90
N LYS A 372 30.53 -11.63 -12.53
CA LYS A 372 29.43 -10.68 -12.72
C LYS A 372 29.65 -9.41 -11.90
N ARG A 373 30.00 -9.54 -10.62
CA ARG A 373 30.30 -8.43 -9.71
C ARG A 373 31.38 -7.52 -10.29
N ASP A 374 32.46 -8.07 -10.82
CA ASP A 374 33.59 -7.30 -11.34
C ASP A 374 33.22 -6.42 -12.54
N THR A 375 32.09 -6.71 -13.21
CA THR A 375 31.53 -5.89 -14.30
C THR A 375 30.37 -4.99 -13.87
N ALA A 376 29.84 -5.17 -12.66
CA ALA A 376 28.72 -4.39 -12.15
C ALA A 376 29.18 -3.02 -11.63
N THR A 377 28.32 -2.01 -11.80
CA THR A 377 28.56 -0.66 -11.31
C THR A 377 27.35 -0.19 -10.52
N GLN A 378 27.60 0.62 -9.49
CA GLN A 378 26.53 1.23 -8.71
C GLN A 378 26.18 2.59 -9.31
N ALA A 379 24.94 2.72 -9.78
CA ALA A 379 24.37 3.98 -10.23
C ALA A 379 23.78 4.76 -9.05
N THR A 380 23.64 6.08 -9.23
CA THR A 380 22.90 6.93 -8.30
C THR A 380 21.49 7.16 -8.84
N PRO A 381 20.42 6.99 -8.03
CA PRO A 381 19.07 7.31 -8.47
C PRO A 381 18.93 8.79 -8.86
N SER A 382 18.08 9.06 -9.86
CA SER A 382 17.77 10.43 -10.28
C SER A 382 17.13 11.23 -9.14
N GLY A 383 17.29 12.54 -9.14
CA GLY A 383 16.69 13.42 -8.13
C GLY A 383 17.32 13.39 -6.73
N VAL A 384 18.14 12.40 -6.38
CA VAL A 384 18.77 12.29 -5.04
C VAL A 384 19.60 13.52 -4.67
N GLY A 385 20.38 14.05 -5.62
CA GLY A 385 21.14 15.28 -5.40
C GLY A 385 20.25 16.50 -5.12
N GLN A 386 19.08 16.59 -5.76
CA GLN A 386 18.11 17.66 -5.49
C GLN A 386 17.48 17.48 -4.12
N LEU A 387 17.11 16.26 -3.72
CA LEU A 387 16.60 15.94 -2.39
C LEU A 387 17.58 16.34 -1.28
N GLN A 388 18.87 16.12 -1.47
CA GLN A 388 19.91 16.57 -0.55
C GLN A 388 20.04 18.09 -0.53
N ALA A 389 19.97 18.75 -1.70
CA ALA A 389 20.11 20.21 -1.80
C ALA A 389 18.99 20.96 -1.08
N VAL A 390 17.77 20.43 -1.08
CA VAL A 390 16.61 21.11 -0.49
C VAL A 390 16.48 20.94 1.02
N VAL A 391 17.12 19.94 1.63
CA VAL A 391 16.84 19.53 3.02
C VAL A 391 17.00 20.66 4.05
N THR A 392 17.91 21.60 3.79
CA THR A 392 18.10 22.77 4.65
C THR A 392 16.86 23.68 4.66
N ALA A 393 16.27 23.92 3.49
CA ALA A 393 15.04 24.70 3.34
C ALA A 393 13.85 23.97 3.97
N GLU A 394 13.78 22.64 3.87
CA GLU A 394 12.72 21.85 4.51
C GLU A 394 12.75 21.96 6.05
N ILE A 395 13.95 21.88 6.63
CA ILE A 395 14.14 22.06 8.08
C ILE A 395 13.77 23.48 8.50
N ASN A 396 14.14 24.49 7.70
CA ASN A 396 13.78 25.88 7.97
C ASN A 396 12.27 26.11 7.83
N TYR A 397 11.61 25.48 6.86
CA TYR A 397 10.15 25.49 6.74
C TYR A 397 9.50 25.00 8.04
N GLN A 398 9.91 23.82 8.53
CA GLN A 398 9.35 23.25 9.76
C GLN A 398 9.64 24.15 10.98
N ARG A 399 10.84 24.74 11.05
CA ARG A 399 11.23 25.67 12.14
C ARG A 399 10.37 26.94 12.13
N ASN A 400 10.19 27.55 10.97
CA ASN A 400 9.35 28.74 10.82
C ASN A 400 7.88 28.43 11.12
N LEU A 401 7.36 27.32 10.61
CA LEU A 401 5.99 26.89 10.91
C LEU A 401 5.80 26.65 12.41
N TRP A 402 6.75 25.99 13.08
CA TRP A 402 6.75 25.77 14.53
C TRP A 402 6.75 27.07 15.34
N GLN A 403 7.36 28.13 14.81
CA GLN A 403 7.42 29.45 15.44
C GLN A 403 6.25 30.36 15.03
N LYS A 404 5.25 29.83 14.29
CA LYS A 404 4.16 30.61 13.67
C LYS A 404 4.64 31.72 12.72
N HIS A 405 5.87 31.62 12.23
CA HIS A 405 6.42 32.52 11.22
C HIS A 405 6.00 32.04 9.82
N TYR A 406 4.73 32.25 9.49
CA TYR A 406 4.11 31.70 8.28
C TYR A 406 4.73 32.25 6.98
N GLU A 407 5.15 33.52 6.95
CA GLU A 407 5.84 34.12 5.80
C GLU A 407 7.13 33.39 5.48
N GLY A 408 8.02 33.26 6.47
CA GLY A 408 9.26 32.50 6.34
C GLY A 408 9.03 31.02 6.00
N ALA A 409 7.94 30.41 6.48
CA ALA A 409 7.59 29.05 6.08
C ALA A 409 7.28 28.99 4.58
N VAL A 410 6.37 29.83 4.07
CA VAL A 410 6.01 29.87 2.64
C VAL A 410 7.23 30.15 1.76
N GLU A 411 8.13 31.06 2.17
CA GLU A 411 9.38 31.34 1.45
C GLU A 411 10.30 30.11 1.35
N ASN A 412 10.50 29.40 2.46
CA ASN A 412 11.32 28.19 2.46
C ASN A 412 10.68 27.06 1.63
N ALA A 413 9.35 26.92 1.65
CA ALA A 413 8.66 25.99 0.75
C ALA A 413 8.86 26.37 -0.73
N GLY A 414 8.87 27.66 -1.05
CA GLY A 414 9.20 28.16 -2.38
C GLY A 414 10.62 27.81 -2.82
N GLN A 415 11.61 27.88 -1.92
CA GLN A 415 12.98 27.45 -2.20
C GLN A 415 13.07 25.95 -2.51
N VAL A 416 12.32 25.12 -1.76
CA VAL A 416 12.24 23.68 -2.06
C VAL A 416 11.65 23.46 -3.45
N LEU A 417 10.51 24.08 -3.76
CA LEU A 417 9.84 23.93 -5.06
C LEU A 417 10.71 24.38 -6.24
N ALA A 418 11.49 25.45 -6.07
CA ALA A 418 12.37 25.96 -7.13
C ALA A 418 13.53 25.00 -7.46
N ALA A 419 14.01 24.24 -6.48
CA ALA A 419 15.14 23.33 -6.63
C ALA A 419 14.75 21.91 -7.08
N LEU A 420 13.51 21.49 -6.80
CA LEU A 420 12.99 20.19 -7.23
C LEU A 420 12.52 20.25 -8.69
N THR A 421 13.37 19.99 -9.66
CA THR A 421 13.04 20.00 -11.10
C THR A 421 12.98 18.62 -11.75
N ASP A 422 13.55 17.60 -11.11
CA ASP A 422 13.60 16.24 -11.65
C ASP A 422 12.19 15.64 -11.84
N PRO A 423 11.87 14.99 -12.97
CA PRO A 423 10.58 14.35 -13.19
C PRO A 423 10.18 13.34 -12.11
N SER A 424 11.13 12.57 -11.57
CA SER A 424 10.90 11.58 -10.52
C SER A 424 10.44 12.20 -9.18
N LEU A 425 10.64 13.51 -9.01
CA LEU A 425 10.28 14.26 -7.81
C LEU A 425 8.91 14.97 -7.93
N GLN A 426 8.13 14.71 -8.97
CA GLN A 426 6.81 15.34 -9.18
C GLN A 426 5.89 15.15 -7.98
N GLY A 427 5.80 13.93 -7.44
CA GLY A 427 4.99 13.65 -6.27
C GLY A 427 5.40 14.46 -5.03
N TYR A 428 6.71 14.63 -4.84
CA TYR A 428 7.24 15.42 -3.74
C TYR A 428 7.02 16.93 -3.94
N ARG A 429 7.13 17.43 -5.17
CA ARG A 429 6.71 18.81 -5.52
C ARG A 429 5.23 19.06 -5.21
N ALA A 430 4.36 18.09 -5.51
CA ALA A 430 2.94 18.23 -5.21
C ALA A 430 2.70 18.40 -3.70
N LEU A 431 3.42 17.62 -2.88
CA LEU A 431 3.37 17.74 -1.42
C LEU A 431 3.86 19.11 -0.96
N TRP A 432 4.97 19.61 -1.51
CA TRP A 432 5.51 20.92 -1.14
C TRP A 432 4.62 22.08 -1.54
N ASN A 433 3.93 21.99 -2.68
CA ASN A 433 2.88 22.94 -3.04
C ASN A 433 1.74 22.90 -2.01
N TYR A 434 1.31 21.72 -1.60
CA TYR A 434 0.30 21.61 -0.56
C TYR A 434 0.75 22.24 0.77
N LEU A 435 1.98 21.96 1.22
CA LEU A 435 2.55 22.51 2.45
C LEU A 435 2.69 24.04 2.38
N ALA A 436 3.14 24.59 1.24
CA ALA A 436 3.17 26.03 1.01
C ALA A 436 1.77 26.66 1.12
N GLY A 437 0.77 26.02 0.50
CA GLY A 437 -0.62 26.46 0.60
C GLY A 437 -1.18 26.43 2.03
N ALA A 438 -0.86 25.37 2.79
CA ALA A 438 -1.27 25.23 4.18
C ALA A 438 -0.62 26.27 5.10
N ALA A 439 0.68 26.54 4.93
CA ALA A 439 1.37 27.60 5.66
C ALA A 439 0.80 28.99 5.33
N ALA A 440 0.48 29.24 4.06
CA ALA A 440 -0.18 30.48 3.64
C ALA A 440 -1.58 30.61 4.23
N ALA A 441 -2.38 29.54 4.27
CA ALA A 441 -3.71 29.56 4.89
C ALA A 441 -3.66 29.94 6.39
N TYR A 442 -2.68 29.40 7.13
CA TYR A 442 -2.44 29.83 8.51
C TYR A 442 -1.99 31.29 8.59
N GLY A 443 -1.14 31.75 7.67
CA GLY A 443 -0.71 33.14 7.59
C GLY A 443 -1.89 34.11 7.39
N GLU A 444 -2.82 33.78 6.51
CA GLU A 444 -4.05 34.56 6.31
C GLU A 444 -4.91 34.58 7.58
N GLY A 445 -5.12 33.43 8.23
CA GLY A 445 -5.84 33.35 9.50
C GLY A 445 -5.17 34.16 10.62
N ALA A 446 -3.86 34.36 10.55
CA ALA A 446 -3.09 35.21 11.45
C ALA A 446 -3.02 36.68 11.02
N GLY A 447 -3.69 37.08 9.94
CA GLY A 447 -3.76 38.47 9.46
C GLY A 447 -2.59 38.92 8.58
N VAL A 448 -1.78 38.00 8.06
CA VAL A 448 -0.65 38.32 7.17
C VAL A 448 -1.14 38.62 5.75
N GLY A 449 -0.80 39.81 5.25
CA GLY A 449 -1.23 40.29 3.93
C GLY A 449 -0.78 39.41 2.76
N GLY A 450 -1.62 39.27 1.74
CA GLY A 450 -1.29 38.56 0.48
C GLY A 450 -1.28 37.03 0.56
N MET A 451 -1.46 36.46 1.75
CA MET A 451 -1.40 35.01 1.96
C MET A 451 -2.56 34.24 1.32
N SER A 452 -3.76 34.81 1.29
CA SER A 452 -4.93 34.21 0.63
C SER A 452 -4.67 33.85 -0.84
N ALA A 453 -3.99 34.75 -1.57
CA ALA A 453 -3.66 34.53 -2.98
C ALA A 453 -2.59 33.44 -3.14
N ARG A 454 -1.57 33.44 -2.28
CA ARG A 454 -0.52 32.42 -2.26
C ARG A 454 -1.10 31.04 -1.93
N ALA A 455 -2.00 30.95 -0.96
CA ALA A 455 -2.70 29.71 -0.61
C ALA A 455 -3.42 29.10 -1.82
N ARG A 456 -4.21 29.91 -2.53
CA ARG A 456 -4.92 29.49 -3.76
C ARG A 456 -3.99 28.97 -4.84
N ILE A 457 -2.91 29.70 -5.15
CA ILE A 457 -1.94 29.32 -6.19
C ILE A 457 -1.30 27.97 -5.86
N HIS A 458 -0.85 27.82 -4.62
CA HIS A 458 -0.17 26.61 -4.19
C HIS A 458 -1.10 25.40 -4.07
N PHE A 459 -2.34 25.56 -3.58
CA PHE A 459 -3.30 24.46 -3.59
C PHE A 459 -3.72 24.05 -5.00
N ALA A 460 -3.87 25.01 -5.93
CA ALA A 460 -4.13 24.70 -7.33
C ALA A 460 -2.96 23.91 -7.96
N ALA A 461 -1.73 24.35 -7.75
CA ALA A 461 -0.54 23.65 -8.24
C ALA A 461 -0.39 22.23 -7.62
N ALA A 462 -0.72 22.07 -6.34
CA ALA A 462 -0.73 20.76 -5.69
C ALA A 462 -1.77 19.82 -6.31
N ARG A 463 -3.00 20.31 -6.56
CA ARG A 463 -4.06 19.56 -7.25
C ARG A 463 -3.63 19.15 -8.64
N ASP A 464 -3.07 20.06 -9.43
CA ASP A 464 -2.68 19.79 -10.81
C ASP A 464 -1.56 18.75 -10.88
N ALA A 465 -0.68 18.71 -9.86
CA ALA A 465 0.39 17.74 -9.78
C ALA A 465 -0.01 16.39 -9.15
N ALA A 466 -1.04 16.36 -8.30
CA ALA A 466 -1.55 15.17 -7.61
C ALA A 466 -3.09 15.12 -7.61
N GLY A 467 -3.67 15.03 -8.81
CA GLY A 467 -5.13 15.04 -9.02
C GLY A 467 -5.86 13.87 -8.37
N ALA A 468 -5.14 12.78 -8.07
CA ALA A 468 -5.62 11.62 -7.34
C ALA A 468 -5.66 11.83 -5.81
N ILE A 469 -5.72 13.05 -5.28
CA ILE A 469 -5.95 13.28 -3.84
C ILE A 469 -7.24 14.06 -3.69
N ARG A 470 -8.21 13.38 -3.09
CA ARG A 470 -9.61 13.77 -2.93
C ARG A 470 -9.81 15.23 -2.55
N TRP A 471 -9.10 15.67 -1.53
CA TRP A 471 -9.27 16.97 -0.89
C TRP A 471 -8.40 18.07 -1.52
N LEU A 472 -7.41 17.76 -2.37
CA LEU A 472 -6.66 18.82 -3.07
C LEU A 472 -7.56 19.56 -4.07
N ALA A 473 -8.49 18.85 -4.70
CA ALA A 473 -9.47 19.43 -5.61
C ALA A 473 -10.42 20.43 -4.93
N SER A 474 -10.84 20.16 -3.69
CA SER A 474 -11.70 21.07 -2.92
C SER A 474 -10.92 22.28 -2.38
N LEU A 475 -9.65 22.10 -1.99
CA LEU A 475 -8.79 23.19 -1.50
C LEU A 475 -8.39 24.20 -2.58
N ALA A 476 -8.30 23.80 -3.85
CA ALA A 476 -7.96 24.71 -4.95
C ALA A 476 -8.97 25.87 -5.13
N ARG A 477 -10.21 25.72 -4.62
CA ARG A 477 -11.24 26.77 -4.63
C ARG A 477 -11.17 27.72 -3.44
N TYR A 478 -10.38 27.39 -2.42
CA TYR A 478 -10.12 28.12 -1.16
C TYR A 478 -11.24 29.13 -0.81
N ARG A 479 -12.40 28.59 -0.47
CA ARG A 479 -13.40 29.25 0.38
C ARG A 479 -13.50 28.39 1.63
N ALA A 480 -13.66 29.03 2.79
CA ALA A 480 -13.83 28.37 4.09
C ALA A 480 -15.09 27.48 4.16
N GLU A 481 -15.92 27.50 3.13
CA GLU A 481 -17.01 26.54 2.92
C GLU A 481 -16.55 25.49 1.92
N LEU A 482 -16.46 24.23 2.37
CA LEU A 482 -16.28 23.07 1.50
C LEU A 482 -17.38 23.11 0.42
N PRO A 483 -17.05 23.29 -0.87
CA PRO A 483 -18.02 23.01 -1.90
C PRO A 483 -18.31 21.51 -1.88
N THR A 484 -19.57 21.13 -2.08
CA THR A 484 -19.97 19.75 -2.39
C THR A 484 -19.07 19.21 -3.49
N VAL A 485 -18.19 18.28 -3.11
CA VAL A 485 -17.26 17.62 -4.03
C VAL A 485 -18.09 16.75 -4.98
N SER A 486 -17.76 16.70 -6.27
CA SER A 486 -18.49 15.80 -7.17
C SER A 486 -18.21 14.36 -6.73
N THR A 487 -19.24 13.68 -6.24
CA THR A 487 -19.18 12.29 -5.79
C THR A 487 -18.74 11.32 -6.90
N GLU A 488 -18.84 11.73 -8.16
CA GLU A 488 -18.44 10.96 -9.35
C GLU A 488 -16.91 10.76 -9.41
N ASN A 489 -16.12 11.82 -9.26
CA ASN A 489 -14.66 11.71 -9.31
C ASN A 489 -14.08 10.87 -8.16
N HIS A 490 -14.81 10.77 -7.04
CA HIS A 490 -14.40 9.98 -5.87
C HIS A 490 -14.47 8.48 -6.09
N ALA A 491 -15.57 8.00 -6.66
CA ALA A 491 -15.78 6.58 -6.91
C ALA A 491 -14.74 6.05 -7.90
N LEU A 492 -14.46 6.80 -8.97
CA LEU A 492 -13.45 6.40 -9.94
C LEU A 492 -12.04 6.37 -9.33
N GLN A 493 -11.66 7.37 -8.54
CA GLN A 493 -10.34 7.39 -7.94
C GLN A 493 -10.09 6.17 -7.03
N GLY A 494 -11.05 5.86 -6.13
CA GLY A 494 -10.97 4.68 -5.28
C GLY A 494 -10.93 3.38 -6.08
N GLN A 495 -11.64 3.34 -7.21
CA GLN A 495 -11.62 2.22 -8.14
C GLN A 495 -10.23 2.00 -8.75
N ILE A 496 -9.57 3.06 -9.23
CA ILE A 496 -8.22 2.98 -9.80
C ILE A 496 -7.17 2.62 -8.75
N GLU A 497 -7.29 3.11 -7.51
CA GLU A 497 -6.37 2.72 -6.42
C GLU A 497 -6.46 1.23 -6.07
N ARG A 498 -7.68 0.64 -6.07
CA ARG A 498 -7.86 -0.80 -5.88
C ARG A 498 -7.37 -1.60 -7.08
N LEU A 499 -7.61 -1.13 -8.31
CA LEU A 499 -7.05 -1.71 -9.53
C LEU A 499 -5.52 -1.77 -9.45
N GLU A 500 -4.86 -0.67 -9.11
CA GLU A 500 -3.40 -0.61 -8.95
C GLU A 500 -2.90 -1.62 -7.93
N THR A 501 -3.54 -1.67 -6.75
CA THR A 501 -3.17 -2.60 -5.67
C THR A 501 -3.29 -4.06 -6.12
N MET A 502 -4.38 -4.40 -6.82
CA MET A 502 -4.63 -5.74 -7.33
C MET A 502 -3.64 -6.12 -8.45
N LEU A 503 -3.32 -5.21 -9.36
CA LEU A 503 -2.30 -5.45 -10.40
C LEU A 503 -0.89 -5.63 -9.81
N LEU A 504 -0.53 -4.85 -8.78
CA LEU A 504 0.75 -5.02 -8.06
C LEU A 504 0.81 -6.37 -7.36
N LYS A 505 -0.30 -6.83 -6.76
CA LYS A 505 -0.40 -8.16 -6.14
C LYS A 505 -0.20 -9.29 -7.16
N LEU A 506 -0.80 -9.18 -8.35
CA LEU A 506 -0.63 -10.15 -9.44
C LEU A 506 0.76 -10.10 -10.08
N GLY A 507 1.58 -9.10 -9.74
CA GLY A 507 2.91 -8.85 -10.30
C GLY A 507 2.86 -8.15 -11.65
N THR A 508 3.87 -7.34 -11.94
CA THR A 508 3.94 -6.53 -13.18
C THR A 508 4.81 -7.16 -14.26
N LYS A 509 5.76 -8.00 -13.88
CA LYS A 509 6.79 -8.56 -14.77
C LYS A 509 6.46 -9.95 -15.30
N HIS A 510 5.94 -10.81 -14.43
CA HIS A 510 5.64 -12.19 -14.76
C HIS A 510 4.18 -12.32 -15.19
N GLU A 511 3.92 -12.90 -16.37
CA GLU A 511 2.57 -12.98 -16.93
C GLU A 511 1.68 -14.06 -16.29
N ALA A 512 2.28 -15.09 -15.67
CA ALA A 512 1.59 -16.30 -15.23
C ALA A 512 0.38 -16.03 -14.33
N ARG A 513 0.55 -15.29 -13.22
CA ARG A 513 -0.53 -15.04 -12.24
C ARG A 513 -1.67 -14.21 -12.83
N PHE A 514 -1.34 -13.16 -13.58
CA PHE A 514 -2.34 -12.34 -14.26
C PHE A 514 -3.11 -13.16 -15.29
N ALA A 515 -2.40 -13.92 -16.14
CA ALA A 515 -3.03 -14.75 -17.16
C ALA A 515 -3.87 -15.88 -16.55
N GLN A 516 -3.45 -16.45 -15.43
CA GLN A 516 -4.23 -17.43 -14.69
C GLN A 516 -5.53 -16.81 -14.14
N ARG A 517 -5.44 -15.64 -13.50
CA ARG A 517 -6.62 -14.92 -13.00
C ARG A 517 -7.58 -14.55 -14.13
N GLU A 518 -7.07 -14.01 -15.23
CA GLU A 518 -7.85 -13.67 -16.42
C GLU A 518 -8.52 -14.92 -17.02
N LYS A 519 -7.78 -16.03 -17.15
CA LYS A 519 -8.31 -17.31 -17.64
C LYS A 519 -9.45 -17.80 -16.75
N THR A 520 -9.26 -17.84 -15.43
CA THR A 520 -10.30 -18.28 -14.47
C THR A 520 -11.59 -17.46 -14.63
N ILE A 521 -11.46 -16.13 -14.78
CA ILE A 521 -12.62 -15.25 -15.00
C ILE A 521 -13.29 -15.58 -16.34
N LEU A 522 -12.53 -15.66 -17.43
CA LEU A 522 -13.10 -15.92 -18.75
C LEU A 522 -13.73 -17.31 -18.87
N ASP A 523 -13.10 -18.34 -18.31
CA ASP A 523 -13.64 -19.70 -18.30
C ASP A 523 -14.92 -19.77 -17.45
N GLY A 524 -14.92 -19.16 -16.25
CA GLY A 524 -16.09 -19.12 -15.37
C GLY A 524 -17.26 -18.34 -15.98
N LEU A 525 -17.02 -17.19 -16.60
CA LEU A 525 -18.05 -16.43 -17.32
C LEU A 525 -18.64 -17.17 -18.52
N ASN A 526 -17.91 -18.14 -19.09
CA ASN A 526 -18.39 -19.02 -20.17
C ASN A 526 -18.94 -20.35 -19.66
N SER A 527 -18.84 -20.64 -18.36
CA SER A 527 -19.34 -21.86 -17.75
C SER A 527 -20.87 -21.93 -17.83
N ALA A 528 -21.38 -23.15 -17.83
CA ALA A 528 -22.81 -23.44 -17.66
C ALA A 528 -23.18 -23.63 -16.19
N ASP A 529 -22.19 -23.77 -15.30
CA ASP A 529 -22.36 -23.81 -13.86
C ASP A 529 -22.56 -22.37 -13.34
N THR A 530 -23.73 -22.09 -12.77
CA THR A 530 -24.10 -20.76 -12.29
C THR A 530 -23.18 -20.29 -11.16
N THR A 531 -22.79 -21.20 -10.26
CA THR A 531 -21.85 -20.91 -9.16
C THR A 531 -20.50 -20.42 -9.70
N GLN A 532 -19.99 -21.07 -10.74
CA GLN A 532 -18.72 -20.67 -11.36
C GLN A 532 -18.85 -19.32 -12.08
N PHE A 533 -20.02 -19.06 -12.70
CA PHE A 533 -20.30 -17.78 -13.33
C PHE A 533 -20.30 -16.65 -12.31
N GLU A 534 -20.99 -16.82 -11.19
CA GLU A 534 -21.14 -15.82 -10.13
C GLU A 534 -19.79 -15.48 -9.47
N ILE A 535 -18.98 -16.49 -9.17
CA ILE A 535 -17.61 -16.29 -8.66
C ILE A 535 -16.77 -15.52 -9.68
N ALA A 536 -16.82 -15.90 -10.96
CA ALA A 536 -16.08 -15.22 -12.01
C ALA A 536 -16.57 -13.78 -12.24
N HIS A 537 -17.86 -13.51 -12.05
CA HIS A 537 -18.46 -12.18 -12.16
C HIS A 537 -18.04 -11.28 -10.98
N LYS A 538 -18.00 -11.79 -9.74
CA LYS A 538 -17.37 -11.10 -8.61
C LYS A 538 -15.91 -10.77 -8.92
N ASP A 539 -15.15 -11.77 -9.35
CA ASP A 539 -13.73 -11.64 -9.65
C ASP A 539 -13.43 -10.64 -10.77
N LEU A 540 -14.33 -10.52 -11.75
CA LEU A 540 -14.30 -9.46 -12.76
C LEU A 540 -14.44 -8.06 -12.14
N GLY A 541 -15.36 -7.90 -11.18
CA GLY A 541 -15.53 -6.64 -10.44
C GLY A 541 -14.26 -6.24 -9.71
N GLU A 542 -13.62 -7.18 -9.01
CA GLU A 542 -12.32 -6.95 -8.37
C GLU A 542 -11.25 -6.57 -9.41
N MET A 543 -11.21 -7.25 -10.56
CA MET A 543 -10.30 -6.96 -11.67
C MET A 543 -10.47 -5.55 -12.26
N LEU A 544 -11.64 -4.95 -12.07
CA LEU A 544 -11.96 -3.58 -12.47
C LEU A 544 -11.86 -2.59 -11.30
N GLY A 545 -11.34 -3.00 -10.14
CA GLY A 545 -11.15 -2.15 -8.98
C GLY A 545 -12.44 -1.83 -8.21
N PHE A 546 -13.55 -2.52 -8.46
CA PHE A 546 -14.70 -2.44 -7.57
C PHE A 546 -14.42 -3.14 -6.24
N ASP A 547 -15.07 -2.69 -5.18
CA ASP A 547 -15.25 -3.52 -4.00
C ASP A 547 -16.41 -4.49 -4.28
N ALA A 548 -16.06 -5.73 -4.63
CA ALA A 548 -16.98 -6.73 -5.16
C ALA A 548 -17.23 -7.84 -4.16
N GLY A 549 -18.51 -8.09 -3.85
CA GLY A 549 -18.94 -9.09 -2.90
C GLY A 549 -19.87 -10.12 -3.52
N HIS A 550 -19.98 -11.25 -2.82
CA HIS A 550 -20.92 -12.34 -3.07
C HIS A 550 -21.20 -13.02 -1.73
N HIS A 551 -22.47 -13.31 -1.44
CA HIS A 551 -22.87 -13.97 -0.21
C HIS A 551 -24.08 -14.86 -0.47
N GLU A 552 -23.95 -16.14 -0.12
CA GLU A 552 -25.00 -17.13 -0.26
C GLU A 552 -25.90 -17.14 0.98
N SER A 553 -27.11 -16.58 0.85
CA SER A 553 -28.15 -16.58 1.88
C SER A 553 -29.54 -16.48 1.27
N ASP A 554 -30.59 -16.60 2.08
CA ASP A 554 -31.95 -16.45 1.56
C ASP A 554 -32.18 -15.04 0.98
N ALA A 555 -32.63 -14.99 -0.28
CA ALA A 555 -32.88 -13.77 -1.05
C ALA A 555 -31.69 -12.82 -1.23
N SER A 556 -30.44 -13.28 -1.03
CA SER A 556 -29.26 -12.48 -1.37
C SER A 556 -29.12 -12.32 -2.89
N PRO A 557 -28.48 -11.22 -3.32
CA PRO A 557 -28.02 -11.07 -4.69
C PRO A 557 -26.88 -12.03 -5.01
N ASP A 558 -26.65 -12.23 -6.30
CA ASP A 558 -25.59 -13.10 -6.82
C ASP A 558 -24.22 -12.42 -6.57
N PRO A 559 -23.68 -11.53 -7.46
CA PRO A 559 -22.65 -10.59 -7.04
C PRO A 559 -23.16 -9.15 -6.90
N TRP A 560 -22.39 -8.32 -6.22
CA TRP A 560 -22.55 -6.86 -6.23
C TRP A 560 -21.20 -6.15 -6.31
N TRP A 561 -21.20 -4.97 -6.91
CA TRP A 561 -20.03 -4.12 -7.07
C TRP A 561 -20.30 -2.75 -6.46
N THR A 562 -19.43 -2.31 -5.56
CA THR A 562 -19.51 -0.96 -4.97
C THR A 562 -18.29 -0.10 -5.31
N SER A 563 -18.52 1.19 -5.49
CA SER A 563 -17.46 2.19 -5.46
C SER A 563 -18.00 3.56 -5.05
N GLY A 564 -17.55 4.06 -3.91
CA GLY A 564 -18.06 5.31 -3.33
C GLY A 564 -19.56 5.21 -3.06
N LYS A 565 -20.34 6.14 -3.63
CA LYS A 565 -21.81 6.14 -3.49
C LYS A 565 -22.54 5.21 -4.46
N TYR A 566 -21.85 4.52 -5.36
CA TYR A 566 -22.47 3.72 -6.41
C TYR A 566 -22.43 2.24 -6.07
N CYS A 567 -23.52 1.54 -6.33
CA CYS A 567 -23.64 0.10 -6.18
C CYS A 567 -24.39 -0.49 -7.37
N LEU A 568 -23.79 -1.48 -8.03
CA LEU A 568 -24.49 -2.36 -8.96
C LEU A 568 -24.74 -3.68 -8.25
N VAL A 569 -25.99 -4.15 -8.25
CA VAL A 569 -26.36 -5.43 -7.65
C VAL A 569 -26.96 -6.33 -8.71
N PHE A 570 -26.42 -7.52 -8.86
CA PHE A 570 -26.68 -8.38 -10.01
C PHE A 570 -27.60 -9.54 -9.67
N GLU A 571 -28.34 -9.98 -10.68
CA GLU A 571 -28.96 -11.28 -10.77
C GLU A 571 -28.44 -11.96 -12.05
N ASP A 572 -27.67 -13.02 -11.87
CA ASP A 572 -26.99 -13.81 -12.88
C ASP A 572 -27.87 -14.98 -13.31
N HIS A 573 -28.83 -14.70 -14.18
CA HIS A 573 -29.64 -15.73 -14.83
C HIS A 573 -28.91 -16.38 -16.02
N SER A 574 -27.63 -16.71 -15.86
CA SER A 574 -26.70 -17.14 -16.92
C SER A 574 -26.99 -18.54 -17.45
N GLY A 575 -27.44 -19.47 -16.58
CA GLY A 575 -27.77 -20.86 -16.91
C GLY A 575 -29.15 -21.08 -17.56
N ALA A 576 -29.91 -20.01 -17.81
CA ALA A 576 -31.25 -20.10 -18.37
C ALA A 576 -31.25 -20.56 -19.83
N ASP A 577 -32.24 -21.35 -20.24
CA ASP A 577 -32.45 -21.65 -21.66
C ASP A 577 -32.80 -20.34 -22.39
N PRO A 578 -32.07 -19.91 -23.44
CA PRO A 578 -32.37 -18.70 -24.20
C PRO A 578 -33.79 -18.66 -24.80
N LYS A 579 -34.45 -19.82 -24.93
CA LYS A 579 -35.83 -19.97 -25.41
C LYS A 579 -36.89 -19.89 -24.30
N SER A 580 -36.48 -19.99 -23.04
CA SER A 580 -37.37 -19.84 -21.89
C SER A 580 -37.85 -18.40 -21.73
N SER A 581 -38.73 -18.16 -20.74
CA SER A 581 -39.22 -16.83 -20.39
C SER A 581 -38.92 -16.55 -18.93
N LEU A 582 -38.58 -15.29 -18.61
CA LEU A 582 -38.35 -14.86 -17.25
C LEU A 582 -39.67 -14.84 -16.46
N GLY A 583 -39.75 -15.65 -15.41
CA GLY A 583 -40.92 -15.73 -14.53
C GLY A 583 -41.03 -14.57 -13.54
N ALA A 584 -42.20 -14.41 -12.93
CA ALA A 584 -42.47 -13.35 -11.96
C ALA A 584 -41.60 -13.44 -10.70
N ASP A 585 -41.26 -14.65 -10.24
CA ASP A 585 -40.47 -14.86 -9.03
C ASP A 585 -39.04 -14.34 -9.18
N LYS A 586 -38.40 -14.63 -10.31
CA LYS A 586 -37.06 -14.13 -10.64
C LYS A 586 -37.06 -12.61 -10.77
N ALA A 587 -38.06 -12.03 -11.44
CA ALA A 587 -38.20 -10.58 -11.53
C ALA A 587 -38.38 -9.90 -10.15
N ARG A 588 -39.11 -10.54 -9.23
CA ARG A 588 -39.25 -10.06 -7.84
C ARG A 588 -37.95 -10.17 -7.06
N GLN A 589 -37.21 -11.26 -7.22
CA GLN A 589 -35.91 -11.48 -6.58
C GLN A 589 -34.95 -10.34 -6.93
N THR A 590 -34.74 -10.10 -8.23
CA THR A 590 -33.85 -9.04 -8.73
C THR A 590 -34.25 -7.65 -8.22
N THR A 591 -35.55 -7.36 -8.20
CA THR A 591 -36.11 -6.09 -7.66
C THR A 591 -35.95 -5.98 -6.14
N GLY A 592 -35.86 -7.10 -5.44
CA GLY A 592 -35.67 -7.17 -3.99
C GLY A 592 -34.24 -6.88 -3.54
N HIS A 593 -33.24 -7.10 -4.40
CA HIS A 593 -31.82 -6.99 -4.05
C HIS A 593 -31.44 -5.64 -3.42
N PRO A 594 -31.88 -4.46 -3.92
CA PRO A 594 -31.56 -3.19 -3.27
C PRO A 594 -32.04 -3.08 -1.81
N LYS A 595 -33.16 -3.75 -1.46
CA LYS A 595 -33.64 -3.81 -0.07
C LYS A 595 -32.78 -4.73 0.78
N TRP A 596 -32.39 -5.89 0.22
CA TRP A 596 -31.48 -6.81 0.89
C TRP A 596 -30.13 -6.14 1.20
N MET A 597 -29.57 -5.41 0.23
CA MET A 597 -28.31 -4.67 0.40
C MET A 597 -28.38 -3.71 1.59
N LYS A 598 -29.46 -2.91 1.68
CA LYS A 598 -29.68 -1.95 2.76
C LYS A 598 -30.02 -2.59 4.12
N ALA A 599 -30.49 -3.83 4.14
CA ALA A 599 -30.75 -4.56 5.37
C ALA A 599 -29.49 -5.23 5.94
N ASN A 600 -28.48 -5.49 5.10
CA ASN A 600 -27.26 -6.21 5.44
C ASN A 600 -26.02 -5.31 5.34
N THR A 601 -26.10 -4.09 5.86
CA THR A 601 -25.04 -3.07 5.76
C THR A 601 -23.71 -3.48 6.38
N THR A 602 -23.72 -4.40 7.35
CA THR A 602 -22.50 -4.98 7.94
C THR A 602 -21.70 -5.86 6.98
N ILE A 603 -22.34 -6.38 5.92
CA ILE A 603 -21.72 -7.23 4.89
C ILE A 603 -21.47 -6.43 3.61
N THR A 604 -22.40 -5.55 3.27
CA THR A 604 -22.40 -4.88 1.96
C THR A 604 -21.78 -3.48 1.99
N HIS A 605 -21.62 -2.91 3.18
CA HIS A 605 -21.08 -1.57 3.42
C HIS A 605 -21.83 -0.43 2.72
N VAL A 606 -23.05 -0.70 2.22
CA VAL A 606 -23.88 0.34 1.60
C VAL A 606 -24.49 1.24 2.67
N THR A 607 -24.71 2.50 2.29
CA THR A 607 -25.30 3.52 3.16
C THR A 607 -26.66 3.95 2.64
N GLU A 608 -27.40 4.75 3.42
CA GLU A 608 -28.65 5.36 2.96
C GLU A 608 -28.47 6.23 1.70
N HIS A 609 -27.27 6.77 1.51
CA HIS A 609 -26.91 7.63 0.37
C HIS A 609 -26.36 6.86 -0.83
N THR A 610 -26.24 5.53 -0.73
CA THR A 610 -25.77 4.70 -1.84
C THR A 610 -26.86 4.57 -2.91
N GLU A 611 -26.50 4.94 -4.13
CA GLU A 611 -27.29 4.73 -5.35
C GLU A 611 -27.11 3.28 -5.79
N ILE A 612 -28.17 2.48 -5.65
CA ILE A 612 -28.17 1.05 -5.97
C ILE A 612 -28.96 0.81 -7.26
N LEU A 613 -28.29 0.31 -8.29
CA LEU A 613 -28.91 -0.15 -9.53
C LEU A 613 -28.97 -1.68 -9.54
N SER A 614 -30.17 -2.23 -9.70
CA SER A 614 -30.36 -3.68 -9.90
C SER A 614 -30.20 -4.04 -11.37
N VAL A 615 -29.43 -5.09 -11.66
CA VAL A 615 -29.06 -5.50 -13.01
C VAL A 615 -29.34 -6.98 -13.21
N LEU A 616 -30.17 -7.32 -14.21
CA LEU A 616 -30.42 -8.68 -14.64
C LEU A 616 -29.49 -9.06 -15.78
N VAL A 617 -28.60 -10.03 -15.56
CA VAL A 617 -27.75 -10.63 -16.58
C VAL A 617 -28.42 -11.90 -17.09
N THR A 618 -28.87 -11.94 -18.34
CA THR A 618 -29.64 -13.09 -18.83
C THR A 618 -29.50 -13.36 -20.33
N PRO A 619 -29.52 -14.63 -20.79
CA PRO A 619 -29.61 -14.96 -22.20
C PRO A 619 -31.07 -14.89 -22.72
N VAL A 620 -32.04 -14.79 -21.82
CA VAL A 620 -33.47 -14.82 -22.14
C VAL A 620 -33.91 -13.51 -22.81
N LYS A 621 -34.79 -13.62 -23.82
CA LYS A 621 -35.33 -12.48 -24.58
C LYS A 621 -36.81 -12.21 -24.32
N ARG A 622 -37.45 -13.01 -23.46
CA ARG A 622 -38.88 -12.93 -23.15
C ARG A 622 -39.15 -12.94 -21.65
N ALA A 623 -40.23 -12.29 -21.23
CA ALA A 623 -40.69 -12.31 -19.85
C ALA A 623 -42.18 -12.62 -19.81
N GLU A 624 -42.61 -13.33 -18.77
CA GLU A 624 -44.03 -13.59 -18.56
C GLU A 624 -44.78 -12.31 -18.20
N ALA A 625 -46.09 -12.25 -18.47
CA ALA A 625 -46.91 -11.07 -18.18
C ALA A 625 -46.82 -10.62 -16.71
N GLY A 626 -46.63 -11.55 -15.77
CA GLY A 626 -46.49 -11.27 -14.34
C GLY A 626 -45.13 -10.72 -13.92
N ALA A 627 -44.10 -10.78 -14.77
CA ALA A 627 -42.76 -10.26 -14.48
C ALA A 627 -42.64 -8.75 -14.77
N PHE A 628 -43.31 -8.24 -15.81
CA PHE A 628 -43.21 -6.84 -16.25
C PHE A 628 -43.44 -5.78 -15.16
N PRO A 629 -44.40 -5.94 -14.21
CA PRO A 629 -44.59 -4.97 -13.14
C PRO A 629 -43.38 -4.81 -12.20
N HIS A 630 -42.48 -5.80 -12.15
CA HIS A 630 -41.30 -5.80 -11.29
C HIS A 630 -40.05 -5.32 -12.04
N LEU A 631 -40.01 -5.44 -13.36
CA LEU A 631 -38.84 -5.12 -14.18
C LEU A 631 -38.67 -3.62 -14.51
N SER A 632 -39.55 -2.75 -14.01
CA SER A 632 -39.51 -1.30 -14.31
C SER A 632 -38.28 -0.60 -13.77
N ASP A 633 -37.70 -1.11 -12.68
CA ASP A 633 -36.53 -0.51 -12.00
C ASP A 633 -35.29 -1.41 -12.11
N VAL A 634 -35.32 -2.38 -13.04
CA VAL A 634 -34.24 -3.35 -13.28
C VAL A 634 -33.59 -3.03 -14.63
N ALA A 635 -32.28 -2.87 -14.63
CA ALA A 635 -31.49 -2.80 -15.85
C ALA A 635 -31.29 -4.20 -16.43
N LEU A 636 -31.32 -4.33 -17.75
CA LEU A 636 -31.08 -5.57 -18.48
C LEU A 636 -29.69 -5.53 -19.11
N TRP A 637 -28.90 -6.55 -18.83
CA TRP A 637 -27.65 -6.80 -19.52
C TRP A 637 -27.75 -8.16 -20.23
N PRO A 638 -27.92 -8.19 -21.56
CA PRO A 638 -27.94 -9.45 -22.28
C PRO A 638 -26.63 -10.21 -22.08
N LEU A 639 -26.71 -11.50 -21.74
CA LEU A 639 -25.53 -12.31 -21.37
C LEU A 639 -24.43 -12.29 -22.44
N ALA A 640 -24.80 -12.29 -23.72
CA ALA A 640 -23.84 -12.21 -24.82
C ALA A 640 -23.08 -10.88 -24.84
N ASP A 641 -23.77 -9.77 -24.58
CA ASP A 641 -23.19 -8.42 -24.56
C ASP A 641 -22.31 -8.24 -23.32
N PHE A 642 -22.75 -8.77 -22.17
CA PHE A 642 -21.96 -8.81 -20.94
C PHE A 642 -20.63 -9.56 -21.14
N ARG A 643 -20.65 -10.74 -21.77
CA ARG A 643 -19.43 -11.50 -22.08
C ARG A 643 -18.49 -10.78 -23.05
N VAL A 644 -19.03 -10.05 -24.03
CA VAL A 644 -18.21 -9.20 -24.91
C VAL A 644 -17.58 -8.07 -24.12
N TRP A 645 -18.38 -7.34 -23.35
CA TRP A 645 -17.93 -6.23 -22.52
C TRP A 645 -16.86 -6.66 -21.51
N ALA A 646 -17.04 -7.79 -20.83
CA ALA A 646 -16.08 -8.32 -19.85
C ALA A 646 -14.71 -8.59 -20.49
N ARG A 647 -14.67 -9.15 -21.70
CA ARG A 647 -13.42 -9.36 -22.45
C ARG A 647 -12.74 -8.05 -22.84
N GLU A 648 -13.52 -7.07 -23.28
CA GLU A 648 -13.00 -5.75 -23.63
C GLU A 648 -12.43 -5.02 -22.41
N ALA A 649 -13.14 -5.11 -21.28
CA ALA A 649 -12.72 -4.52 -20.02
C ALA A 649 -11.41 -5.15 -19.49
N LEU A 650 -11.31 -6.49 -19.51
CA LEU A 650 -10.07 -7.20 -19.16
C LEU A 650 -8.91 -6.85 -20.10
N ASN A 651 -9.18 -6.67 -21.41
CA ASN A 651 -8.17 -6.23 -22.36
C ASN A 651 -7.62 -4.83 -22.04
N VAL A 652 -8.48 -3.88 -21.62
CA VAL A 652 -8.03 -2.55 -21.18
C VAL A 652 -7.20 -2.65 -19.90
N VAL A 653 -7.63 -3.46 -18.92
CA VAL A 653 -6.83 -3.72 -17.71
C VAL A 653 -5.46 -4.32 -18.05
N ARG A 654 -5.41 -5.26 -19.00
CA ARG A 654 -4.17 -5.87 -19.51
C ARG A 654 -3.27 -4.84 -20.20
N GLN A 655 -3.82 -3.88 -20.93
CA GLN A 655 -3.06 -2.79 -21.54
C GLN A 655 -2.47 -1.85 -20.47
N LEU A 656 -3.28 -1.43 -19.50
CA LEU A 656 -2.84 -0.61 -18.37
C LEU A 656 -1.76 -1.31 -17.55
N ARG A 657 -1.85 -2.64 -17.35
CA ARG A 657 -0.81 -3.41 -16.68
C ARG A 657 0.54 -3.33 -17.40
N ARG A 658 0.57 -3.29 -18.74
CA ARG A 658 1.82 -3.22 -19.52
C ARG A 658 2.53 -1.87 -19.40
N THR A 659 1.78 -0.79 -19.17
CA THR A 659 2.34 0.55 -18.94
C THR A 659 2.61 0.81 -17.46
N MET A 660 2.16 -0.08 -16.57
CA MET A 660 2.36 0.04 -15.12
C MET A 660 3.82 -0.21 -14.75
N GLY A 661 4.41 0.74 -14.03
CA GLY A 661 5.76 0.61 -13.47
C GLY A 661 5.79 -0.18 -12.17
N ASP A 662 6.97 -0.29 -11.58
CA ASP A 662 7.21 -0.98 -10.29
C ASP A 662 6.75 -0.14 -9.06
N GLU A 663 6.12 1.01 -9.26
CA GLU A 663 5.78 1.99 -8.22
C GLU A 663 4.47 2.71 -8.48
N CYS A 664 3.90 3.30 -7.41
CA CYS A 664 2.79 4.23 -7.52
C CYS A 664 3.18 5.41 -8.41
N ASN A 665 2.55 5.49 -9.59
CA ASN A 665 2.85 6.50 -10.60
C ASN A 665 1.59 7.33 -10.88
N LEU A 666 1.64 8.60 -10.50
CA LEU A 666 0.52 9.53 -10.72
C LEU A 666 0.16 9.68 -12.21
N ALA A 667 1.12 9.55 -13.12
CA ALA A 667 0.85 9.60 -14.56
C ALA A 667 0.08 8.36 -15.01
N TRP A 668 0.44 7.18 -14.51
CA TRP A 668 -0.28 5.93 -14.81
C TRP A 668 -1.70 5.97 -14.26
N ARG A 669 -1.91 6.49 -13.04
CA ARG A 669 -3.26 6.66 -12.47
C ARG A 669 -4.12 7.59 -13.33
N ALA A 670 -3.55 8.67 -13.84
CA ALA A 670 -4.26 9.58 -14.74
C ALA A 670 -4.61 8.92 -16.09
N GLU A 671 -3.71 8.11 -16.65
CA GLU A 671 -3.97 7.29 -17.85
C GLU A 671 -5.10 6.29 -17.59
N ALA A 672 -5.05 5.58 -16.47
CA ALA A 672 -6.07 4.61 -16.08
C ALA A 672 -7.45 5.25 -15.84
N GLN A 673 -7.49 6.41 -15.17
CA GLN A 673 -8.72 7.20 -14.99
C GLN A 673 -9.32 7.59 -16.34
N ALA A 674 -8.51 8.17 -17.24
CA ALA A 674 -8.98 8.57 -18.57
C ALA A 674 -9.49 7.37 -19.39
N ALA A 675 -8.80 6.23 -19.34
CA ALA A 675 -9.24 5.00 -20.01
C ALA A 675 -10.57 4.49 -19.47
N PHE A 676 -10.77 4.49 -18.15
CA PHE A 676 -12.01 4.06 -17.51
C PHE A 676 -13.18 4.99 -17.82
N GLU A 677 -12.97 6.32 -17.79
CA GLU A 677 -13.99 7.30 -18.16
C GLU A 677 -14.38 7.21 -19.64
N GLU A 678 -13.39 7.10 -20.54
CA GLU A 678 -13.64 7.02 -21.99
C GLU A 678 -14.45 5.75 -22.35
N LYS A 679 -14.14 4.62 -21.70
CA LYS A 679 -14.80 3.34 -21.95
C LYS A 679 -16.06 3.13 -21.11
N GLY A 680 -16.33 3.99 -20.13
CA GLY A 680 -17.45 3.86 -19.20
C GLY A 680 -17.34 2.64 -18.28
N TYR A 681 -16.12 2.27 -17.89
CA TYR A 681 -15.85 1.19 -16.91
C TYR A 681 -15.86 1.71 -15.46
N ASP A 682 -15.91 3.04 -15.29
CA ASP A 682 -16.12 3.66 -14.00
C ASP A 682 -17.55 3.39 -13.48
N ALA A 683 -17.71 3.34 -12.16
CA ALA A 683 -19.00 3.04 -11.53
C ALA A 683 -20.15 3.94 -12.02
N ALA A 684 -19.89 5.24 -12.20
CA ALA A 684 -20.89 6.19 -12.65
C ALA A 684 -21.21 5.99 -14.15
N GLY A 685 -20.18 5.74 -14.98
CA GLY A 685 -20.30 5.39 -16.39
C GLY A 685 -21.16 4.15 -16.61
N LEU A 686 -20.91 3.09 -15.85
CA LEU A 686 -21.70 1.85 -15.91
C LEU A 686 -23.16 2.07 -15.52
N ILE A 687 -23.43 2.77 -14.41
CA ILE A 687 -24.80 3.06 -14.00
C ILE A 687 -25.53 3.91 -15.06
N ARG A 688 -24.88 4.95 -15.61
CA ARG A 688 -25.47 5.76 -16.68
C ARG A 688 -25.79 4.93 -17.93
N SER A 689 -24.88 4.04 -18.32
CA SER A 689 -25.06 3.16 -19.48
C SER A 689 -26.21 2.17 -19.27
N LEU A 690 -26.24 1.49 -18.11
CA LEU A 690 -27.19 0.43 -17.80
C LEU A 690 -28.58 0.95 -17.43
N ALA A 691 -28.68 2.13 -16.81
CA ALA A 691 -29.97 2.77 -16.53
C ALA A 691 -30.78 3.05 -17.81
N GLY A 692 -30.12 3.18 -18.97
CA GLY A 692 -30.76 3.28 -20.28
C GLY A 692 -31.40 1.98 -20.78
N SER A 693 -30.98 0.83 -20.26
CA SER A 693 -31.33 -0.51 -20.75
C SER A 693 -32.39 -1.19 -19.87
N ASN A 694 -33.57 -0.60 -19.76
CA ASN A 694 -34.64 -1.10 -18.90
C ASN A 694 -35.15 -2.51 -19.29
N ALA A 695 -35.21 -3.44 -18.33
CA ALA A 695 -35.61 -4.83 -18.58
C ALA A 695 -37.06 -4.99 -19.06
N ALA A 696 -37.99 -4.17 -18.58
CA ALA A 696 -39.38 -4.17 -19.05
C ALA A 696 -39.51 -3.71 -20.52
N LYS A 697 -38.53 -2.95 -21.03
CA LYS A 697 -38.48 -2.53 -22.45
C LYS A 697 -37.69 -3.49 -23.33
N GLY A 698 -36.64 -4.10 -22.77
CA GLY A 698 -35.74 -5.00 -23.50
C GLY A 698 -36.28 -6.42 -23.70
N LEU A 699 -37.10 -6.91 -22.77
CA LEU A 699 -37.72 -8.24 -22.86
C LEU A 699 -39.05 -8.19 -23.59
N LYS A 700 -39.28 -9.17 -24.48
CA LYS A 700 -40.56 -9.32 -25.20
C LYS A 700 -41.58 -10.04 -24.34
N LYS A 701 -42.84 -9.65 -24.47
CA LYS A 701 -43.95 -10.37 -23.84
C LYS A 701 -44.23 -11.70 -24.52
#